data_AF-A0A2V3I7S9-F1
#
_entry.id   AF-A0A2V3I7S9-F1
#
_cell.length_a   1.000
_cell.length_b   1.000
_cell.length_c   1.000
_cell.angle_alpha   90.00
_cell.angle_beta   90.00
_cell.angle_gamma   90.00
#
_symmetry.space_group_name_H-M   'P 1'
#
loop_
_entity.id
_entity.type
_entity.pdbx_description
1 polymer ?
#
loop_
_entity_poly.entity_id
_entity_poly.type
_entity_poly.pdbx_seq_one_letter_code
_entity_poly.pdbx_strand_id
1 'polypeptide(L)'
;MAFGLPGGEQAQVEEIEDRLWTDSNDGYGPINYTNEHTTATFTSEGRSATLTMPGGHVYDRPLPLVVGLHGYSSSGFFNAWWMSLYDSVHQNEHLLLTPDGTMNIIGMRFWNATEACCNLFGTEVDDVAFLAGLIDQAIQNYGADPEGVVLIGHSNGAFMSHRMACDQGGIIESIVSLNGATWDDFANDCPDTGRPNILHVHGSLDSVIQYAGGSMTGGNTYPSAPQSTAFWADRSGCDASWTDLGSIDLTGSDGAPETDNLEHLNCADGNRVAHWRINDGTHAPPLNDPGWADESLSWALEDFSRDSDGDGYRDDVDAFIYNPNEWADADGDKVGDNTDQCDDDPTGWIDSDGDGVCVPSDAFPNNPYEWSDADGDGTGDNSDADDDNDGVADFYDAFPLDANETVDTDGDGVGDNADTDDDNDGWDDAQDAFPLDPDEHSDIDGDGVGDNADADDDGDGWSDADELSCQTDPMDRADVPTDTDSDWECDLLDDDDDGDGDPDGDDQFPLDSTEWDDSDGDGVGDNADAFPEDAAETLDSDADGVGDNRDEFPQDPSEWADSDGDGVGDNADSFPDDSSEWADSDGDGVGDNADVFPEDPSEWADTDGDGVGDNQDAFPDDPSEWADTDGDGVGDNQDAFPGDASETVDTDGDGFGDNMDAFPADPLEWIDTDGDGIGDNSDAFPLDPAETEDTDGDRVGDNADFYPDDPTKWEEGGIDIVLFVLTAVAAALLGLLVYTGRKK
;
A
#
# COMPACT_ATOMS: atom_id res chain seq x y z
N MET A 1 48.56 4.94 66.75
CA MET A 1 47.96 4.75 68.09
C MET A 1 47.46 6.10 68.57
N ALA A 2 46.20 6.32 68.90
CA ALA A 2 44.94 5.58 68.68
C ALA A 2 43.81 6.61 68.98
N PHE A 3 42.55 6.46 68.58
CA PHE A 3 41.79 5.32 68.04
C PHE A 3 40.97 5.78 66.81
N GLY A 4 40.55 4.84 65.95
CA GLY A 4 39.39 5.08 65.10
C GLY A 4 38.10 4.85 65.90
N LEU A 5 37.04 5.56 65.54
CA LEU A 5 35.66 5.26 65.93
C LEU A 5 34.96 4.60 64.73
N PRO A 6 33.87 3.83 64.94
CA PRO A 6 33.31 3.00 63.88
C PRO A 6 32.69 3.86 62.77
N GLY A 7 32.71 3.34 61.54
CA GLY A 7 31.83 3.85 60.49
C GLY A 7 30.37 3.51 60.83
N GLY A 8 29.44 4.21 60.18
CA GLY A 8 28.04 3.82 60.20
C GLY A 8 27.89 2.40 59.69
N GLU A 9 27.10 1.60 60.38
CA GLU A 9 26.67 0.29 59.89
C GLU A 9 25.49 0.55 58.95
N GLN A 10 25.79 1.10 57.76
CA GLN A 10 24.93 0.91 56.58
C GLN A 10 24.77 -0.60 56.48
N ALA A 11 23.60 -1.09 56.88
CA ALA A 11 23.23 -2.46 56.63
C ALA A 11 23.17 -2.59 55.12
N GLN A 12 24.13 -3.30 54.54
CA GLN A 12 23.99 -3.70 53.15
C GLN A 12 22.71 -4.54 53.09
N VAL A 13 21.68 -3.97 52.47
CA VAL A 13 20.66 -4.76 51.82
C VAL A 13 21.44 -5.56 50.77
N GLU A 14 21.77 -6.81 51.11
CA GLU A 14 22.17 -7.77 50.08
C GLU A 14 20.96 -7.82 49.13
N GLU A 15 21.17 -7.41 47.88
CA GLU A 15 20.16 -7.53 46.81
C GLU A 15 19.52 -8.91 46.92
N ILE A 16 18.21 -8.97 47.14
CA ILE A 16 17.51 -10.24 47.35
C ILE A 16 17.20 -10.87 45.96
N GLU A 17 18.25 -11.01 45.15
CA GLU A 17 18.35 -11.81 43.91
C GLU A 17 18.17 -13.31 44.21
N ASP A 18 17.04 -13.67 44.81
CA ASP A 18 16.48 -15.04 44.84
C ASP A 18 15.03 -15.07 45.41
N ARG A 19 14.40 -13.92 45.68
CA ARG A 19 12.92 -13.85 45.85
C ARG A 19 12.23 -13.47 44.55
N LEU A 20 12.25 -14.42 43.63
CA LEU A 20 11.06 -14.67 42.82
C LEU A 20 9.93 -15.04 43.79
N TRP A 21 9.09 -14.08 44.17
CA TRP A 21 7.75 -14.38 44.67
C TRP A 21 6.94 -14.89 43.48
N THR A 22 6.85 -16.21 43.37
CA THR A 22 6.20 -16.88 42.25
C THR A 22 4.70 -16.89 42.46
N ASP A 23 3.96 -16.26 41.52
CA ASP A 23 2.60 -16.62 41.14
C ASP A 23 1.65 -17.00 42.30
N SER A 24 1.56 -16.13 43.32
CA SER A 24 0.68 -16.25 44.52
C SER A 24 0.78 -17.54 45.35
N ASN A 25 1.77 -18.40 45.11
CA ASN A 25 1.94 -19.65 45.83
C ASN A 25 2.77 -19.49 47.12
N ASP A 26 2.24 -18.69 48.05
CA ASP A 26 2.68 -18.55 49.45
C ASP A 26 2.70 -19.91 50.22
N GLY A 27 1.95 -20.89 49.73
CA GLY A 27 1.74 -22.22 50.29
C GLY A 27 0.55 -22.97 49.68
N TYR A 28 -0.33 -22.30 48.93
CA TYR A 28 -1.45 -22.93 48.20
C TYR A 28 -1.01 -23.61 46.87
N GLY A 29 -1.97 -23.89 45.98
CA GLY A 29 -1.75 -24.55 44.69
C GLY A 29 -2.74 -25.69 44.38
N PRO A 30 -2.67 -26.29 43.17
CA PRO A 30 -3.70 -27.18 42.64
C PRO A 30 -3.85 -28.52 43.38
N ILE A 31 -5.11 -28.90 43.61
CA ILE A 31 -5.48 -30.14 44.30
C ILE A 31 -5.19 -31.34 43.40
N ASN A 32 -4.34 -32.26 43.86
CA ASN A 32 -4.03 -33.49 43.15
C ASN A 32 -5.11 -34.55 43.43
N TYR A 33 -6.22 -34.49 42.68
CA TYR A 33 -7.27 -35.50 42.68
C TYR A 33 -6.77 -36.87 42.19
N THR A 34 -7.53 -37.93 42.47
CA THR A 34 -7.19 -39.32 42.11
C THR A 34 -8.41 -40.17 41.78
N ASN A 35 -8.19 -41.26 41.03
CA ASN A 35 -9.18 -42.30 40.70
C ASN A 35 -9.70 -43.12 41.92
N GLU A 36 -9.38 -42.76 43.17
CA GLU A 36 -9.93 -43.44 44.36
C GLU A 36 -11.24 -42.79 44.82
N HIS A 37 -12.39 -43.32 44.38
CA HIS A 37 -13.68 -42.69 44.68
C HIS A 37 -14.10 -42.80 46.15
N THR A 38 -14.47 -41.67 46.75
CA THR A 38 -15.19 -41.61 48.03
C THR A 38 -16.70 -41.45 47.77
N THR A 39 -17.54 -41.88 48.71
CA THR A 39 -19.01 -41.85 48.52
C THR A 39 -19.76 -41.40 49.76
N ALA A 40 -20.83 -40.64 49.55
CA ALA A 40 -21.79 -40.24 50.56
C ALA A 40 -23.20 -40.72 50.17
N THR A 41 -24.11 -40.80 51.15
CA THR A 41 -25.52 -41.14 50.90
C THR A 41 -26.39 -40.30 51.82
N PHE A 42 -27.16 -39.38 51.23
CA PHE A 42 -28.10 -38.49 51.91
C PHE A 42 -29.52 -38.71 51.40
N THR A 43 -30.49 -37.92 51.87
CA THR A 43 -31.92 -38.16 51.64
C THR A 43 -32.70 -36.86 51.52
N SER A 44 -33.46 -36.73 50.44
CA SER A 44 -34.43 -35.66 50.16
C SER A 44 -35.79 -36.30 49.92
N GLU A 45 -36.90 -35.67 50.32
CA GLU A 45 -38.28 -36.17 50.15
C GLU A 45 -38.48 -37.67 50.46
N GLY A 46 -37.80 -38.16 51.50
CA GLY A 46 -37.85 -39.55 51.95
C GLY A 46 -37.16 -40.58 51.04
N ARG A 47 -36.44 -40.15 50.00
CA ARG A 47 -35.68 -40.98 49.07
C ARG A 47 -34.18 -40.68 49.17
N SER A 48 -33.36 -41.72 49.04
CA SER A 48 -31.90 -41.61 49.13
C SER A 48 -31.23 -41.58 47.76
N ALA A 49 -30.13 -40.83 47.65
CA ALA A 49 -29.22 -40.84 46.51
C ALA A 49 -27.77 -41.03 46.98
N THR A 50 -26.92 -41.55 46.10
CA THR A 50 -25.48 -41.70 46.37
C THR A 50 -24.70 -40.64 45.61
N LEU A 51 -23.93 -39.84 46.34
CA LEU A 51 -22.93 -38.92 45.78
C LEU A 51 -21.58 -39.64 45.74
N THR A 52 -20.85 -39.47 44.64
CA THR A 52 -19.50 -39.97 44.42
C THR A 52 -18.58 -38.78 44.19
N MET A 53 -17.45 -38.76 44.87
CA MET A 53 -16.46 -37.66 44.84
C MET A 53 -15.08 -38.23 44.48
N PRO A 54 -14.21 -37.46 43.79
CA PRO A 54 -12.86 -37.88 43.47
C PRO A 54 -12.00 -38.10 44.73
N GLY A 55 -10.93 -38.87 44.59
CA GLY A 55 -10.04 -39.18 45.70
C GLY A 55 -9.12 -38.02 46.01
N GLY A 56 -9.26 -37.42 47.20
CA GLY A 56 -8.62 -36.15 47.54
C GLY A 56 -9.58 -34.96 47.59
N HIS A 57 -10.89 -35.17 47.37
CA HIS A 57 -11.90 -34.10 47.44
C HIS A 57 -11.86 -33.30 48.74
N VAL A 58 -11.91 -31.98 48.61
CA VAL A 58 -11.90 -31.00 49.70
C VAL A 58 -13.21 -30.20 49.61
N TYR A 59 -13.85 -29.95 50.76
CA TYR A 59 -15.29 -29.62 50.81
C TYR A 59 -15.55 -28.11 50.67
N ASP A 60 -14.49 -27.34 50.81
CA ASP A 60 -14.33 -25.89 50.68
C ASP A 60 -13.67 -25.52 49.35
N ARG A 61 -13.54 -26.47 48.40
CA ARG A 61 -12.96 -26.26 47.07
C ARG A 61 -13.94 -26.82 46.02
N PRO A 62 -14.88 -25.99 45.51
CA PRO A 62 -15.99 -26.45 44.68
C PRO A 62 -15.60 -27.34 43.49
N LEU A 63 -16.50 -28.26 43.15
CA LEU A 63 -16.47 -29.07 41.94
C LEU A 63 -17.87 -29.16 41.30
N PRO A 64 -17.98 -29.14 39.96
CA PRO A 64 -19.27 -29.23 39.26
C PRO A 64 -20.02 -30.53 39.59
N LEU A 65 -21.36 -30.48 39.56
CA LEU A 65 -22.25 -31.53 40.03
C LEU A 65 -23.03 -32.19 38.89
N VAL A 66 -22.58 -33.38 38.49
CA VAL A 66 -23.25 -34.21 37.47
C VAL A 66 -24.33 -35.08 38.13
N VAL A 67 -25.58 -34.91 37.73
CA VAL A 67 -26.75 -35.65 38.25
C VAL A 67 -27.25 -36.66 37.21
N GLY A 68 -26.98 -37.95 37.45
CA GLY A 68 -27.29 -39.04 36.50
C GLY A 68 -28.72 -39.57 36.58
N LEU A 69 -29.61 -39.10 35.70
CA LEU A 69 -31.05 -39.43 35.71
C LEU A 69 -31.39 -40.64 34.83
N HIS A 70 -31.83 -41.73 35.47
CA HIS A 70 -31.99 -43.02 34.80
C HIS A 70 -33.28 -43.17 33.95
N GLY A 71 -33.20 -43.97 32.88
CA GLY A 71 -34.37 -44.37 32.08
C GLY A 71 -35.42 -45.21 32.82
N TYR A 72 -36.62 -45.35 32.25
CA TYR A 72 -37.73 -46.07 32.90
C TYR A 72 -37.36 -47.54 33.21
N SER A 73 -37.74 -48.02 34.40
CA SER A 73 -37.40 -49.31 35.00
C SER A 73 -35.92 -49.57 35.36
N SER A 74 -35.04 -48.59 35.18
CA SER A 74 -33.60 -48.67 35.50
C SER A 74 -33.29 -48.31 36.97
N SER A 75 -32.04 -47.89 37.25
CA SER A 75 -31.54 -47.31 38.50
C SER A 75 -30.42 -46.30 38.23
N GLY A 76 -30.19 -45.36 39.15
CA GLY A 76 -29.14 -44.33 39.00
C GLY A 76 -27.75 -44.95 38.77
N PHE A 77 -27.38 -45.93 39.60
CA PHE A 77 -26.14 -46.70 39.49
C PHE A 77 -25.94 -47.35 38.10
N PHE A 78 -26.97 -48.03 37.55
CA PHE A 78 -26.83 -48.70 36.26
C PHE A 78 -26.71 -47.69 35.11
N ASN A 79 -27.41 -46.56 35.22
CA ASN A 79 -27.37 -45.50 34.22
C ASN A 79 -26.00 -44.81 34.17
N ALA A 80 -25.47 -44.41 35.32
CA ALA A 80 -24.15 -43.81 35.43
C ALA A 80 -23.03 -44.76 34.96
N TRP A 81 -23.13 -46.06 35.27
CA TRP A 81 -22.20 -47.05 34.74
C TRP A 81 -22.29 -47.25 33.22
N TRP A 82 -23.49 -47.23 32.64
CA TRP A 82 -23.67 -47.38 31.18
C TRP A 82 -23.27 -46.14 30.38
N MET A 83 -23.26 -44.96 31.01
CA MET A 83 -22.82 -43.69 30.42
C MET A 83 -21.39 -43.30 30.85
N SER A 84 -20.59 -44.26 31.35
CA SER A 84 -19.20 -44.11 31.85
C SER A 84 -18.96 -43.02 32.92
N LEU A 85 -20.02 -42.47 33.51
CA LEU A 85 -19.96 -41.32 34.43
C LEU A 85 -19.24 -41.62 35.74
N TYR A 86 -19.06 -42.88 36.10
CA TYR A 86 -18.25 -43.24 37.28
C TYR A 86 -16.76 -43.04 37.04
N ASP A 87 -16.27 -43.30 35.83
CA ASP A 87 -14.86 -43.19 35.49
C ASP A 87 -14.50 -41.75 35.08
N SER A 88 -15.48 -40.91 34.69
CA SER A 88 -15.28 -39.48 34.43
C SER A 88 -15.09 -38.63 35.71
N VAL A 89 -15.51 -39.10 36.89
CA VAL A 89 -15.45 -38.36 38.19
C VAL A 89 -14.08 -37.74 38.47
N HIS A 90 -13.00 -38.46 38.14
CA HIS A 90 -11.63 -37.97 38.27
C HIS A 90 -11.09 -37.35 36.96
N GLN A 91 -11.52 -37.85 35.80
CA GLN A 91 -10.98 -37.39 34.50
C GLN A 91 -11.49 -36.01 34.07
N ASN A 92 -12.68 -35.61 34.53
CA ASN A 92 -13.34 -34.34 34.26
C ASN A 92 -13.69 -33.61 35.58
N GLU A 93 -12.87 -33.82 36.63
CA GLU A 93 -12.98 -33.23 37.98
C GLU A 93 -14.39 -32.84 38.43
N HIS A 94 -15.26 -33.83 38.66
CA HIS A 94 -16.66 -33.55 38.99
C HIS A 94 -17.22 -34.47 40.08
N LEU A 95 -18.27 -34.00 40.74
CA LEU A 95 -19.08 -34.82 41.65
C LEU A 95 -20.15 -35.55 40.84
N LEU A 96 -20.47 -36.79 41.22
CA LEU A 96 -21.51 -37.60 40.57
C LEU A 96 -22.60 -37.98 41.56
N LEU A 97 -23.79 -37.40 41.37
CA LEU A 97 -25.00 -37.73 42.10
C LEU A 97 -25.83 -38.77 41.34
N THR A 98 -26.09 -39.91 41.96
CA THR A 98 -26.89 -41.02 41.39
C THR A 98 -28.19 -41.24 42.19
N PRO A 99 -29.29 -40.55 41.83
CA PRO A 99 -30.58 -40.72 42.48
C PRO A 99 -31.40 -41.87 41.85
N ASP A 100 -32.33 -42.42 42.62
CA ASP A 100 -33.27 -43.44 42.17
C ASP A 100 -34.70 -42.86 42.08
N GLY A 101 -35.32 -42.99 40.91
CA GLY A 101 -36.70 -42.61 40.64
C GLY A 101 -37.73 -43.46 41.40
N THR A 102 -38.93 -42.92 41.54
CA THR A 102 -40.02 -43.52 42.33
C THR A 102 -40.42 -44.89 41.81
N MET A 103 -40.61 -45.89 42.68
CA MET A 103 -41.12 -47.20 42.30
C MET A 103 -42.65 -47.20 42.17
N ASN A 104 -43.16 -47.53 40.98
CA ASN A 104 -44.60 -47.69 40.75
C ASN A 104 -45.15 -49.03 41.28
N ILE A 105 -46.46 -49.23 41.15
CA ILE A 105 -47.20 -50.39 41.68
C ILE A 105 -46.79 -51.76 41.10
N ILE A 106 -45.97 -51.81 40.04
CA ILE A 106 -45.40 -53.04 39.48
C ILE A 106 -43.88 -53.17 39.75
N GLY A 107 -43.30 -52.30 40.57
CA GLY A 107 -41.91 -52.35 41.00
C GLY A 107 -40.91 -51.77 40.00
N MET A 108 -41.35 -51.00 39.01
CA MET A 108 -40.47 -50.30 38.06
C MET A 108 -40.23 -48.87 38.57
N ARG A 109 -38.97 -48.42 38.56
CA ARG A 109 -38.63 -47.02 38.83
C ARG A 109 -39.00 -46.12 37.66
N PHE A 110 -39.44 -44.91 37.92
CA PHE A 110 -39.75 -43.88 36.93
C PHE A 110 -39.55 -42.48 37.51
N TRP A 111 -39.52 -41.48 36.63
CA TRP A 111 -39.60 -40.05 36.98
C TRP A 111 -40.93 -39.47 36.49
N ASN A 112 -41.57 -38.67 37.33
CA ASN A 112 -42.71 -37.83 37.01
C ASN A 112 -42.26 -36.58 36.23
N ALA A 113 -41.76 -36.80 35.02
CA ALA A 113 -41.29 -35.75 34.12
C ALA A 113 -42.48 -35.04 33.43
N THR A 114 -42.57 -35.11 32.09
CA THR A 114 -43.69 -34.51 31.34
C THR A 114 -44.89 -35.46 31.25
N GLU A 115 -46.03 -34.93 30.82
CA GLU A 115 -47.24 -35.73 30.54
C GLU A 115 -47.00 -36.90 29.58
N ALA A 116 -46.01 -36.81 28.68
CA ALA A 116 -45.68 -37.87 27.73
C ALA A 116 -45.06 -39.10 28.40
N CYS A 117 -44.12 -38.91 29.34
CA CYS A 117 -43.30 -39.99 29.89
C CYS A 117 -42.82 -39.69 31.33
N CYS A 118 -42.85 -40.63 32.28
CA CYS A 118 -43.41 -42.00 32.20
C CYS A 118 -44.12 -42.38 33.52
N ASN A 119 -44.91 -41.45 34.08
CA ASN A 119 -45.82 -41.70 35.20
C ASN A 119 -47.09 -42.47 34.75
N LEU A 120 -46.89 -43.64 34.13
CA LEU A 120 -47.94 -44.46 33.48
C LEU A 120 -49.07 -44.96 34.41
N PHE A 121 -48.98 -44.66 35.70
CA PHE A 121 -49.95 -45.04 36.73
C PHE A 121 -50.61 -43.86 37.45
N GLY A 122 -50.26 -42.60 37.11
CA GLY A 122 -50.83 -41.41 37.74
C GLY A 122 -50.50 -41.31 39.24
N THR A 123 -49.24 -41.57 39.59
CA THR A 123 -48.75 -41.49 40.97
C THR A 123 -48.52 -40.03 41.33
N GLU A 124 -49.16 -39.54 42.40
CA GLU A 124 -48.84 -38.22 42.98
C GLU A 124 -47.44 -38.30 43.62
N VAL A 125 -46.42 -37.77 42.94
CA VAL A 125 -45.06 -37.63 43.46
C VAL A 125 -44.38 -36.39 42.87
N ASP A 126 -43.62 -35.69 43.70
CA ASP A 126 -42.78 -34.59 43.29
C ASP A 126 -41.34 -35.10 43.11
N ASP A 127 -40.89 -35.16 41.86
CA ASP A 127 -39.51 -35.49 41.50
C ASP A 127 -38.64 -34.23 41.38
N VAL A 128 -39.23 -33.04 41.25
CA VAL A 128 -38.51 -31.77 41.14
C VAL A 128 -38.02 -31.32 42.52
N ALA A 129 -38.92 -31.24 43.50
CA ALA A 129 -38.57 -30.93 44.89
C ALA A 129 -37.57 -31.95 45.47
N PHE A 130 -37.67 -33.22 45.04
CA PHE A 130 -36.70 -34.25 45.38
C PHE A 130 -35.31 -33.95 44.84
N LEU A 131 -35.17 -33.74 43.52
CA LEU A 131 -33.87 -33.49 42.88
C LEU A 131 -33.25 -32.16 43.32
N ALA A 132 -34.02 -31.08 43.36
CA ALA A 132 -33.56 -29.78 43.88
C ALA A 132 -33.07 -29.90 45.33
N GLY A 133 -33.82 -30.62 46.19
CA GLY A 133 -33.42 -30.91 47.56
C GLY A 133 -32.25 -31.90 47.70
N LEU A 134 -31.78 -32.55 46.63
CA LEU A 134 -30.51 -33.28 46.63
C LEU A 134 -29.34 -32.41 46.17
N ILE A 135 -29.57 -31.54 45.18
CA ILE A 135 -28.60 -30.55 44.68
C ILE A 135 -28.23 -29.59 45.82
N ASP A 136 -29.23 -29.02 46.50
CA ASP A 136 -29.07 -28.21 47.71
C ASP A 136 -28.22 -28.89 48.81
N GLN A 137 -28.45 -30.18 49.04
CA GLN A 137 -27.68 -30.94 50.03
C GLN A 137 -26.25 -31.24 49.58
N ALA A 138 -26.01 -31.41 48.27
CA ALA A 138 -24.66 -31.55 47.71
C ALA A 138 -23.87 -30.25 47.87
N ILE A 139 -24.47 -29.10 47.51
CA ILE A 139 -23.85 -27.77 47.63
C ILE A 139 -23.52 -27.47 49.09
N GLN A 140 -24.53 -27.48 49.98
CA GLN A 140 -24.36 -27.07 51.39
C GLN A 140 -23.44 -27.98 52.23
N ASN A 141 -23.15 -29.22 51.82
CA ASN A 141 -22.51 -30.21 52.69
C ASN A 141 -21.38 -31.03 52.06
N TYR A 142 -21.15 -30.94 50.74
CA TYR A 142 -20.21 -31.83 50.02
C TYR A 142 -19.32 -31.11 48.99
N GLY A 143 -19.30 -29.77 48.95
CA GLY A 143 -18.46 -29.02 48.01
C GLY A 143 -18.87 -29.19 46.56
N ALA A 144 -20.18 -29.28 46.30
CA ALA A 144 -20.72 -29.13 44.95
C ALA A 144 -20.84 -27.66 44.60
N ASP A 145 -20.41 -27.30 43.40
CA ASP A 145 -20.55 -25.96 42.86
C ASP A 145 -22.03 -25.57 42.67
N PRO A 146 -22.47 -24.36 43.06
CA PRO A 146 -23.85 -23.91 42.91
C PRO A 146 -24.19 -23.43 41.49
N GLU A 147 -23.20 -22.99 40.69
CA GLU A 147 -23.38 -22.63 39.29
C GLU A 147 -23.26 -23.90 38.41
N GLY A 148 -22.18 -24.68 38.57
CA GLY A 148 -21.80 -25.85 37.76
C GLY A 148 -22.66 -27.12 37.88
N VAL A 149 -23.98 -27.02 37.88
CA VAL A 149 -24.92 -28.15 38.08
C VAL A 149 -25.43 -28.74 36.76
N VAL A 150 -25.02 -29.96 36.43
CA VAL A 150 -25.29 -30.64 35.14
C VAL A 150 -26.27 -31.81 35.29
N LEU A 151 -27.37 -31.84 34.51
CA LEU A 151 -28.37 -32.92 34.57
C LEU A 151 -28.34 -33.83 33.33
N ILE A 152 -27.55 -34.89 33.39
CA ILE A 152 -27.43 -35.90 32.33
C ILE A 152 -28.45 -37.04 32.50
N GLY A 153 -29.32 -37.22 31.50
CA GLY A 153 -30.46 -38.12 31.56
C GLY A 153 -30.60 -39.02 30.34
N HIS A 154 -31.17 -40.22 30.55
CA HIS A 154 -31.56 -41.14 29.48
C HIS A 154 -33.07 -41.40 29.46
N SER A 155 -33.71 -41.38 28.30
CA SER A 155 -35.13 -41.80 28.14
C SER A 155 -36.03 -41.02 29.12
N ASN A 156 -36.78 -41.69 30.00
CA ASN A 156 -37.56 -41.02 31.06
C ASN A 156 -36.74 -40.06 31.95
N GLY A 157 -35.45 -40.32 32.15
CA GLY A 157 -34.52 -39.39 32.81
C GLY A 157 -34.17 -38.18 31.95
N ALA A 158 -34.05 -38.33 30.63
CA ALA A 158 -33.84 -37.23 29.69
C ALA A 158 -35.07 -36.29 29.59
N PHE A 159 -36.29 -36.86 29.63
CA PHE A 159 -37.51 -36.08 29.88
C PHE A 159 -37.47 -35.34 31.23
N MET A 160 -36.89 -35.95 32.26
CA MET A 160 -36.75 -35.32 33.59
C MET A 160 -35.71 -34.19 33.59
N SER A 161 -34.63 -34.30 32.83
CA SER A 161 -33.67 -33.20 32.63
C SER A 161 -34.35 -31.98 31.99
N HIS A 162 -35.12 -32.17 30.90
CA HIS A 162 -35.94 -31.08 30.33
C HIS A 162 -36.94 -30.52 31.34
N ARG A 163 -37.54 -31.36 32.19
CA ARG A 163 -38.42 -30.87 33.25
C ARG A 163 -37.69 -30.00 34.28
N MET A 164 -36.52 -30.43 34.74
CA MET A 164 -35.73 -29.66 35.68
C MET A 164 -35.27 -28.32 35.08
N ALA A 165 -34.87 -28.28 33.80
CA ALA A 165 -34.55 -27.03 33.11
C ALA A 165 -35.72 -26.03 33.05
N CYS A 166 -36.96 -26.50 33.00
CA CYS A 166 -38.15 -25.64 33.01
C CYS A 166 -38.60 -25.24 34.43
N ASP A 167 -38.64 -26.19 35.37
CA ASP A 167 -39.16 -25.97 36.72
C ASP A 167 -38.10 -25.36 37.68
N GLN A 168 -36.80 -25.53 37.40
CA GLN A 168 -35.65 -25.17 38.24
C GLN A 168 -34.42 -24.67 37.43
N GLY A 169 -34.63 -24.08 36.25
CA GLY A 169 -33.55 -23.68 35.32
C GLY A 169 -32.57 -22.61 35.81
N GLY A 170 -32.80 -22.03 36.99
CA GLY A 170 -31.88 -21.07 37.64
C GLY A 170 -30.95 -21.68 38.69
N ILE A 171 -30.89 -23.03 38.78
CA ILE A 171 -29.94 -23.80 39.60
C ILE A 171 -29.32 -24.97 38.81
N ILE A 172 -29.20 -24.77 37.50
CA ILE A 172 -28.76 -25.75 36.51
C ILE A 172 -27.90 -24.99 35.51
N GLU A 173 -26.63 -25.36 35.41
CA GLU A 173 -25.75 -24.96 34.32
C GLU A 173 -26.31 -25.54 33.02
N SER A 174 -26.40 -26.87 32.94
CA SER A 174 -26.73 -27.54 31.68
C SER A 174 -27.52 -28.83 31.83
N ILE A 175 -28.13 -29.26 30.72
CA ILE A 175 -28.75 -30.58 30.59
C ILE A 175 -28.20 -31.36 29.40
N VAL A 176 -27.96 -32.65 29.62
CA VAL A 176 -27.60 -33.60 28.56
C VAL A 176 -28.71 -34.63 28.43
N SER A 177 -29.55 -34.47 27.42
CA SER A 177 -30.82 -35.18 27.25
C SER A 177 -30.71 -36.24 26.16
N LEU A 178 -30.37 -37.49 26.53
CA LEU A 178 -30.22 -38.61 25.59
C LEU A 178 -31.55 -39.35 25.37
N ASN A 179 -32.07 -39.31 24.14
CA ASN A 179 -33.32 -39.96 23.71
C ASN A 179 -34.55 -39.56 24.57
N GLY A 180 -34.62 -38.29 24.96
CA GLY A 180 -35.77 -37.67 25.63
C GLY A 180 -36.59 -36.76 24.69
N ALA A 181 -37.52 -36.00 25.26
CA ALA A 181 -38.14 -34.83 24.61
C ALA A 181 -38.59 -33.83 25.68
N THR A 182 -38.86 -32.58 25.27
CA THR A 182 -39.51 -31.57 26.13
C THR A 182 -41.04 -31.68 26.06
N TRP A 183 -41.78 -30.69 26.55
CA TRP A 183 -43.24 -30.61 26.42
C TRP A 183 -43.70 -30.33 24.98
N ASP A 184 -44.89 -30.85 24.63
CA ASP A 184 -45.54 -30.62 23.33
C ASP A 184 -46.16 -29.21 23.24
N ASP A 185 -46.72 -28.70 24.35
CA ASP A 185 -47.14 -27.31 24.51
C ASP A 185 -46.13 -26.53 25.39
N PHE A 186 -44.89 -26.47 24.91
CA PHE A 186 -43.76 -25.85 25.62
C PHE A 186 -43.98 -24.40 26.06
N ALA A 187 -44.84 -23.65 25.36
CA ALA A 187 -45.14 -22.27 25.69
C ALA A 187 -46.09 -22.10 26.90
N ASN A 188 -46.83 -23.15 27.29
CA ASN A 188 -47.78 -23.12 28.41
C ASN A 188 -47.37 -24.04 29.57
N ASP A 189 -46.76 -25.20 29.28
CA ASP A 189 -46.52 -26.26 30.28
C ASP A 189 -45.07 -26.34 30.80
N CYS A 190 -44.11 -25.66 30.16
CA CYS A 190 -42.73 -25.51 30.63
C CYS A 190 -42.55 -24.09 31.21
N PRO A 191 -42.48 -23.92 32.55
CA PRO A 191 -42.24 -22.61 33.17
C PRO A 191 -40.93 -21.97 32.71
N ASP A 192 -40.82 -20.66 32.87
CA ASP A 192 -39.59 -19.91 32.56
C ASP A 192 -38.88 -19.51 33.86
N THR A 193 -37.84 -20.25 34.23
CA THR A 193 -37.15 -20.15 35.53
C THR A 193 -35.64 -19.96 35.43
N GLY A 194 -35.06 -19.98 34.23
CA GLY A 194 -33.64 -19.71 33.97
C GLY A 194 -33.25 -19.98 32.51
N ARG A 195 -31.95 -19.99 32.23
CA ARG A 195 -31.38 -20.16 30.88
C ARG A 195 -30.27 -21.23 30.86
N PRO A 196 -30.56 -22.48 31.25
CA PRO A 196 -29.55 -23.54 31.23
C PRO A 196 -29.11 -23.86 29.79
N ASN A 197 -27.88 -24.32 29.64
CA ASN A 197 -27.31 -24.88 28.43
C ASN A 197 -28.01 -26.20 28.05
N ILE A 198 -28.52 -26.32 26.81
CA ILE A 198 -29.38 -27.43 26.38
C ILE A 198 -28.66 -28.30 25.33
N LEU A 199 -28.13 -29.45 25.73
CA LEU A 199 -27.69 -30.50 24.81
C LEU A 199 -28.76 -31.59 24.69
N HIS A 200 -29.38 -31.70 23.52
CA HIS A 200 -30.33 -32.76 23.19
C HIS A 200 -29.71 -33.78 22.23
N VAL A 201 -29.39 -34.96 22.74
CA VAL A 201 -28.79 -36.06 21.96
C VAL A 201 -29.86 -37.08 21.58
N HIS A 202 -29.96 -37.44 20.30
CA HIS A 202 -31.03 -38.35 19.86
C HIS A 202 -30.61 -39.30 18.72
N GLY A 203 -30.94 -40.59 18.87
CA GLY A 203 -30.73 -41.62 17.86
C GLY A 203 -31.77 -41.56 16.74
N SER A 204 -31.34 -41.49 15.47
CA SER A 204 -32.28 -41.32 14.35
C SER A 204 -33.16 -42.54 14.05
N LEU A 205 -32.87 -43.70 14.66
CA LEU A 205 -33.66 -44.94 14.61
C LEU A 205 -34.20 -45.36 15.99
N ASP A 206 -34.36 -44.42 16.93
CA ASP A 206 -35.10 -44.69 18.17
C ASP A 206 -36.55 -45.12 17.86
N SER A 207 -36.94 -46.26 18.45
CA SER A 207 -38.21 -46.95 18.24
C SER A 207 -39.13 -46.91 19.47
N VAL A 208 -38.71 -46.24 20.54
CA VAL A 208 -39.44 -46.02 21.80
C VAL A 208 -39.84 -44.55 21.90
N ILE A 209 -38.86 -43.65 21.83
CA ILE A 209 -39.05 -42.20 21.73
C ILE A 209 -38.65 -41.83 20.30
N GLN A 210 -39.63 -41.56 19.44
CA GLN A 210 -39.35 -41.39 18.01
C GLN A 210 -38.69 -40.03 17.77
N TYR A 211 -37.53 -40.02 17.11
CA TYR A 211 -36.81 -38.80 16.68
C TYR A 211 -37.72 -37.77 16.00
N ALA A 212 -38.69 -38.23 15.21
CA ALA A 212 -39.66 -37.40 14.48
C ALA A 212 -40.89 -36.95 15.32
N GLY A 213 -40.87 -37.15 16.64
CA GLY A 213 -41.99 -36.88 17.54
C GLY A 213 -43.04 -37.98 17.53
N GLY A 214 -43.99 -37.93 18.47
CA GLY A 214 -44.96 -39.01 18.58
C GLY A 214 -45.96 -38.88 19.72
N SER A 215 -46.42 -40.04 20.21
CA SER A 215 -47.34 -40.13 21.35
C SER A 215 -47.10 -41.43 22.12
N MET A 216 -47.15 -41.36 23.45
CA MET A 216 -46.93 -42.51 24.33
C MET A 216 -48.25 -43.23 24.67
N THR A 217 -48.14 -44.41 25.31
CA THR A 217 -49.29 -45.18 25.80
C THR A 217 -50.09 -44.40 26.86
N GLY A 218 -51.14 -43.74 26.38
CA GLY A 218 -52.00 -42.82 27.14
C GLY A 218 -52.70 -41.85 26.20
N GLY A 219 -52.03 -41.49 25.09
CA GLY A 219 -52.50 -40.51 24.10
C GLY A 219 -51.78 -39.16 24.19
N ASN A 220 -50.93 -38.98 25.21
CA ASN A 220 -50.13 -37.78 25.41
C ASN A 220 -49.00 -37.71 24.36
N THR A 221 -48.87 -36.56 23.72
CA THR A 221 -47.92 -36.26 22.64
C THR A 221 -46.58 -35.79 23.16
N TYR A 222 -45.54 -35.89 22.32
CA TYR A 222 -44.23 -35.29 22.54
C TYR A 222 -43.65 -34.76 21.21
N PRO A 223 -42.91 -33.64 21.24
CA PRO A 223 -42.33 -33.04 20.05
C PRO A 223 -41.21 -33.91 19.47
N SER A 224 -40.81 -33.64 18.22
CA SER A 224 -39.59 -34.23 17.66
C SER A 224 -38.33 -33.74 18.38
N ALA A 225 -37.21 -34.44 18.21
CA ALA A 225 -35.92 -34.01 18.74
C ALA A 225 -35.52 -32.62 18.18
N PRO A 226 -35.59 -32.36 16.85
CA PRO A 226 -35.47 -31.02 16.29
C PRO A 226 -36.42 -29.95 16.86
N GLN A 227 -37.68 -30.29 17.16
CA GLN A 227 -38.60 -29.34 17.79
C GLN A 227 -38.24 -29.09 19.25
N SER A 228 -37.71 -30.10 19.95
CA SER A 228 -37.29 -29.96 21.35
C SER A 228 -36.18 -28.93 21.49
N THR A 229 -35.19 -28.91 20.59
CA THR A 229 -34.16 -27.87 20.57
C THR A 229 -34.68 -26.55 20.01
N ALA A 230 -35.46 -26.56 18.93
CA ALA A 230 -36.02 -25.32 18.38
C ALA A 230 -36.89 -24.54 19.38
N PHE A 231 -37.59 -25.23 20.30
CA PHE A 231 -38.34 -24.59 21.39
C PHE A 231 -37.43 -23.90 22.42
N TRP A 232 -36.30 -24.51 22.77
CA TRP A 232 -35.30 -23.87 23.65
C TRP A 232 -34.57 -22.72 22.92
N ALA A 233 -34.27 -22.88 21.63
CA ALA A 233 -33.65 -21.86 20.80
C ALA A 233 -34.52 -20.60 20.66
N ASP A 234 -35.83 -20.76 20.41
CA ASP A 234 -36.82 -19.66 20.36
C ASP A 234 -36.93 -18.93 21.71
N ARG A 235 -36.83 -19.67 22.83
CA ARG A 235 -36.83 -19.09 24.19
C ARG A 235 -35.56 -18.32 24.54
N SER A 236 -34.40 -18.80 24.08
CA SER A 236 -33.07 -18.20 24.31
C SER A 236 -32.67 -17.15 23.26
N GLY A 237 -33.55 -16.87 22.29
CA GLY A 237 -33.31 -15.90 21.23
C GLY A 237 -32.24 -16.28 20.21
N CYS A 238 -32.00 -17.58 20.01
CA CYS A 238 -30.99 -18.11 19.08
C CYS A 238 -31.46 -18.08 17.61
N ASP A 239 -30.56 -18.39 16.68
CA ASP A 239 -30.88 -18.63 15.29
C ASP A 239 -31.94 -19.73 15.11
N ALA A 240 -32.98 -19.43 14.33
CA ALA A 240 -34.11 -20.33 14.08
C ALA A 240 -33.76 -21.61 13.28
N SER A 241 -32.51 -21.75 12.83
CA SER A 241 -31.96 -22.93 12.18
C SER A 241 -30.61 -23.26 12.76
N TRP A 242 -30.36 -24.53 13.05
CA TRP A 242 -29.04 -25.00 13.45
C TRP A 242 -27.97 -24.75 12.37
N THR A 243 -26.73 -24.59 12.83
CA THR A 243 -25.51 -24.73 12.02
C THR A 243 -24.97 -26.15 12.19
N ASP A 244 -24.41 -26.71 11.12
CA ASP A 244 -23.69 -27.99 11.14
C ASP A 244 -22.22 -27.72 11.48
N LEU A 245 -21.78 -28.21 12.65
CA LEU A 245 -20.43 -28.02 13.19
C LEU A 245 -19.52 -29.23 12.90
N GLY A 246 -20.00 -30.23 12.14
CA GLY A 246 -19.26 -31.45 11.82
C GLY A 246 -19.80 -32.69 12.55
N SER A 247 -18.92 -33.62 12.92
CA SER A 247 -19.33 -34.93 13.43
C SER A 247 -18.42 -35.45 14.55
N ILE A 248 -19.03 -36.13 15.54
CA ILE A 248 -18.40 -36.62 16.78
C ILE A 248 -18.54 -38.16 16.89
N ASP A 249 -17.50 -38.83 17.39
CA ASP A 249 -17.49 -40.27 17.73
C ASP A 249 -18.01 -40.49 19.16
N LEU A 250 -19.31 -40.74 19.28
CA LEU A 250 -19.97 -41.02 20.57
C LEU A 250 -20.33 -42.50 20.77
N THR A 251 -20.22 -43.34 19.74
CA THR A 251 -20.78 -44.70 19.76
C THR A 251 -20.00 -45.73 18.96
N GLY A 252 -19.92 -46.96 19.46
CA GLY A 252 -19.40 -48.11 18.73
C GLY A 252 -17.89 -48.30 18.84
N SER A 253 -17.14 -47.25 19.21
CA SER A 253 -15.73 -47.28 19.60
C SER A 253 -14.78 -47.85 18.52
N ASP A 254 -15.07 -47.62 17.24
CA ASP A 254 -14.20 -47.98 16.12
C ASP A 254 -13.44 -46.79 15.49
N GLY A 255 -13.61 -45.58 16.03
CA GLY A 255 -12.84 -44.39 15.67
C GLY A 255 -13.42 -43.62 14.48
N ALA A 256 -14.71 -43.77 14.20
CA ALA A 256 -15.46 -43.05 13.17
C ALA A 256 -16.53 -42.15 13.84
N PRO A 257 -16.88 -40.99 13.24
CA PRO A 257 -17.88 -40.11 13.82
C PRO A 257 -19.27 -40.28 13.17
N GLU A 258 -20.20 -40.96 13.87
CA GLU A 258 -21.59 -41.14 13.41
C GLU A 258 -22.54 -40.04 13.89
N THR A 259 -22.13 -39.20 14.84
CA THR A 259 -23.01 -38.19 15.45
C THR A 259 -22.86 -36.85 14.73
N ASP A 260 -23.92 -36.31 14.15
CA ASP A 260 -23.91 -34.94 13.64
C ASP A 260 -23.94 -33.94 14.81
N ASN A 261 -22.99 -33.01 14.86
CA ASN A 261 -22.97 -31.91 15.82
C ASN A 261 -23.70 -30.69 15.22
N LEU A 262 -24.95 -30.46 15.63
CA LEU A 262 -25.76 -29.34 15.14
C LEU A 262 -26.06 -28.38 16.30
N GLU A 263 -25.90 -27.07 16.12
CA GLU A 263 -26.12 -26.08 17.18
C GLU A 263 -26.89 -24.85 16.72
N HIS A 264 -27.84 -24.38 17.53
CA HIS A 264 -28.51 -23.10 17.32
C HIS A 264 -27.63 -21.98 17.89
N LEU A 265 -26.92 -21.28 17.01
CA LEU A 265 -25.95 -20.23 17.38
C LEU A 265 -26.64 -18.91 17.72
N ASN A 266 -25.84 -17.92 18.16
CA ASN A 266 -26.25 -16.52 18.34
C ASN A 266 -27.42 -16.30 19.31
N CYS A 267 -27.49 -17.09 20.39
CA CYS A 267 -28.48 -16.96 21.44
C CYS A 267 -28.36 -15.62 22.20
N ALA A 268 -29.42 -14.82 22.17
CA ALA A 268 -29.45 -13.49 22.79
C ALA A 268 -29.35 -13.52 24.33
N ASP A 269 -29.77 -14.62 24.96
CA ASP A 269 -29.67 -14.83 26.41
C ASP A 269 -28.33 -15.48 26.85
N GLY A 270 -27.35 -15.61 25.94
CA GLY A 270 -25.99 -16.10 26.21
C GLY A 270 -25.84 -17.63 26.23
N ASN A 271 -26.86 -18.35 26.71
CA ASN A 271 -26.84 -19.82 26.80
C ASN A 271 -26.95 -20.54 25.44
N ARG A 272 -26.48 -21.77 25.37
CA ARG A 272 -26.33 -22.61 24.17
C ARG A 272 -27.44 -23.65 24.01
N VAL A 273 -27.74 -24.00 22.76
CA VAL A 273 -28.79 -24.99 22.41
C VAL A 273 -28.33 -25.91 21.27
N ALA A 274 -27.79 -27.08 21.64
CA ALA A 274 -27.24 -28.08 20.73
C ALA A 274 -28.19 -29.28 20.50
N HIS A 275 -28.18 -29.79 19.27
CA HIS A 275 -28.79 -31.04 18.85
C HIS A 275 -27.76 -32.01 18.28
N TRP A 276 -27.42 -33.06 19.02
CA TRP A 276 -26.54 -34.12 18.54
C TRP A 276 -27.36 -35.29 17.97
N ARG A 277 -27.27 -35.53 16.66
CA ARG A 277 -27.98 -36.66 16.02
C ARG A 277 -27.05 -37.84 15.84
N ILE A 278 -27.26 -38.90 16.63
CA ILE A 278 -26.56 -40.18 16.44
C ILE A 278 -27.20 -40.88 15.22
N ASN A 279 -26.51 -40.90 14.07
CA ASN A 279 -27.04 -41.51 12.86
C ASN A 279 -27.15 -43.04 12.99
N ASP A 280 -28.28 -43.58 12.53
CA ASP A 280 -28.72 -44.96 12.75
C ASP A 280 -28.79 -45.40 14.24
N GLY A 281 -28.64 -44.46 15.18
CA GLY A 281 -28.67 -44.69 16.63
C GLY A 281 -30.04 -45.17 17.13
N THR A 282 -30.03 -46.05 18.13
CA THR A 282 -31.24 -46.65 18.71
C THR A 282 -31.60 -46.05 20.08
N HIS A 283 -32.67 -46.53 20.73
CA HIS A 283 -33.09 -46.03 22.06
C HIS A 283 -32.02 -46.16 23.15
N ALA A 284 -31.11 -47.12 23.04
CA ALA A 284 -29.96 -47.29 23.93
C ALA A 284 -28.74 -47.63 23.06
N PRO A 285 -28.03 -46.62 22.52
CA PRO A 285 -26.88 -46.84 21.65
C PRO A 285 -25.68 -47.40 22.43
N PRO A 286 -24.71 -48.04 21.75
CA PRO A 286 -23.48 -48.49 22.37
C PRO A 286 -22.53 -47.29 22.57
N LEU A 287 -22.70 -46.55 23.67
CA LEU A 287 -21.90 -45.38 24.02
C LEU A 287 -20.40 -45.70 24.14
N ASN A 288 -19.55 -44.72 23.83
CA ASN A 288 -18.10 -44.80 23.99
C ASN A 288 -17.65 -44.67 25.45
N ASP A 289 -16.58 -45.38 25.80
CA ASP A 289 -16.07 -45.50 27.16
C ASP A 289 -14.57 -45.12 27.21
N PRO A 290 -14.16 -44.03 27.91
CA PRO A 290 -15.01 -43.03 28.58
C PRO A 290 -15.67 -41.99 27.67
N GLY A 291 -15.30 -41.93 26.38
CA GLY A 291 -15.52 -40.76 25.51
C GLY A 291 -16.94 -40.19 25.37
N TRP A 292 -18.01 -40.93 25.67
CA TRP A 292 -19.34 -40.31 25.81
C TRP A 292 -19.36 -39.29 26.95
N ALA A 293 -18.80 -39.65 28.11
CA ALA A 293 -18.78 -38.80 29.28
C ALA A 293 -17.90 -37.57 29.04
N ASP A 294 -16.70 -37.76 28.48
CA ASP A 294 -15.76 -36.66 28.24
C ASP A 294 -16.33 -35.63 27.25
N GLU A 295 -16.81 -36.06 26.07
CA GLU A 295 -17.40 -35.16 25.07
C GLU A 295 -18.65 -34.45 25.61
N SER A 296 -19.55 -35.19 26.28
CA SER A 296 -20.82 -34.60 26.77
C SER A 296 -20.66 -33.75 28.04
N LEU A 297 -19.65 -33.99 28.87
CA LEU A 297 -19.33 -33.12 30.01
C LEU A 297 -18.49 -31.90 29.59
N SER A 298 -17.56 -32.05 28.65
CA SER A 298 -16.80 -30.92 28.09
C SER A 298 -17.72 -29.91 27.38
N TRP A 299 -18.78 -30.36 26.69
CA TRP A 299 -19.80 -29.45 26.16
C TRP A 299 -20.65 -28.83 27.30
N ALA A 300 -21.04 -29.65 28.27
CA ALA A 300 -21.97 -29.28 29.35
C ALA A 300 -21.36 -28.40 30.45
N LEU A 301 -20.06 -28.10 30.37
CA LEU A 301 -19.31 -27.23 31.27
C LEU A 301 -18.44 -26.22 30.47
N GLU A 302 -18.65 -26.04 29.16
CA GLU A 302 -17.80 -25.18 28.32
C GLU A 302 -17.90 -23.69 28.72
N ASP A 303 -19.07 -23.26 29.21
CA ASP A 303 -19.32 -21.90 29.73
C ASP A 303 -19.17 -21.80 31.27
N PHE A 304 -18.86 -22.93 31.95
CA PHE A 304 -18.70 -22.97 33.40
C PHE A 304 -17.25 -22.62 33.77
N SER A 305 -17.07 -21.41 34.31
CA SER A 305 -15.88 -21.06 35.08
C SER A 305 -16.00 -21.57 36.51
N ARG A 306 -14.95 -22.20 37.00
CA ARG A 306 -14.90 -22.83 38.32
C ARG A 306 -14.56 -21.80 39.40
N ASP A 307 -15.00 -22.05 40.62
CA ASP A 307 -14.33 -21.54 41.83
C ASP A 307 -13.30 -22.61 42.29
N SER A 308 -12.02 -22.47 41.88
CA SER A 308 -10.95 -23.42 42.26
C SER A 308 -10.51 -23.30 43.72
N ASP A 309 -11.09 -22.34 44.46
CA ASP A 309 -10.48 -21.76 45.64
C ASP A 309 -11.40 -21.78 46.90
N GLY A 310 -12.67 -21.48 46.72
CA GLY A 310 -13.72 -21.47 47.73
C GLY A 310 -13.95 -20.12 48.42
N ASP A 311 -13.27 -19.04 48.03
CA ASP A 311 -13.51 -17.71 48.59
C ASP A 311 -14.78 -17.04 48.03
N GLY A 312 -15.22 -17.43 46.83
CA GLY A 312 -16.44 -16.99 46.16
C GLY A 312 -16.22 -16.14 44.89
N TYR A 313 -14.98 -15.96 44.43
CA TYR A 313 -14.70 -15.54 43.05
C TYR A 313 -14.55 -16.78 42.15
N ARG A 314 -14.24 -16.58 40.86
CA ARG A 314 -14.13 -17.65 39.86
C ARG A 314 -12.86 -17.48 39.04
N ASP A 315 -12.32 -18.57 38.53
CA ASP A 315 -11.08 -18.68 37.75
C ASP A 315 -11.01 -17.78 36.48
N ASP A 316 -12.13 -17.15 36.07
CA ASP A 316 -12.22 -16.18 34.96
C ASP A 316 -12.14 -14.71 35.38
N VAL A 317 -12.21 -14.41 36.69
CA VAL A 317 -12.19 -13.07 37.28
C VAL A 317 -11.27 -12.94 38.51
N ASP A 318 -10.83 -14.07 39.06
CA ASP A 318 -9.88 -14.18 40.16
C ASP A 318 -8.43 -14.15 39.62
N ALA A 319 -7.62 -13.23 40.13
CA ALA A 319 -6.20 -13.12 39.77
C ALA A 319 -5.35 -14.29 40.32
N PHE A 320 -5.78 -14.95 41.39
CA PHE A 320 -4.98 -15.84 42.22
C PHE A 320 -5.73 -17.13 42.60
N ILE A 321 -6.31 -17.80 41.60
CA ILE A 321 -7.16 -19.03 41.56
C ILE A 321 -6.89 -20.21 42.52
N TYR A 322 -5.89 -20.14 43.40
CA TYR A 322 -5.63 -21.10 44.47
C TYR A 322 -5.47 -20.49 45.88
N ASN A 323 -5.36 -19.16 46.06
CA ASN A 323 -5.17 -18.49 47.35
C ASN A 323 -6.48 -17.88 47.92
N PRO A 324 -7.10 -18.45 48.97
CA PRO A 324 -8.43 -18.07 49.48
C PRO A 324 -8.43 -16.82 50.36
N ASN A 325 -7.54 -15.89 50.07
CA ASN A 325 -7.32 -14.64 50.78
C ASN A 325 -7.03 -13.47 49.84
N GLU A 326 -6.83 -13.71 48.54
CA GLU A 326 -6.41 -12.74 47.52
C GLU A 326 -7.14 -13.08 46.22
N TRP A 327 -7.79 -12.09 45.58
CA TRP A 327 -8.62 -12.30 44.37
C TRP A 327 -8.45 -11.22 43.31
N ALA A 328 -7.71 -10.15 43.62
CA ALA A 328 -7.49 -8.97 42.80
C ALA A 328 -6.03 -8.51 42.92
N ASP A 329 -5.51 -8.01 41.80
CA ASP A 329 -4.13 -7.63 41.47
C ASP A 329 -4.27 -6.30 40.73
N ALA A 330 -4.41 -5.19 41.49
CA ALA A 330 -4.91 -3.91 40.96
C ALA A 330 -3.96 -3.23 39.98
N ASP A 331 -2.65 -3.38 40.19
CA ASP A 331 -1.58 -2.77 39.40
C ASP A 331 -0.92 -3.77 38.42
N GLY A 332 -1.01 -5.07 38.70
CA GLY A 332 -0.44 -6.17 37.92
C GLY A 332 0.92 -6.68 38.41
N ASP A 333 1.38 -6.32 39.62
CA ASP A 333 2.64 -6.78 40.21
C ASP A 333 2.62 -8.28 40.60
N LYS A 334 1.43 -8.86 40.85
CA LYS A 334 1.14 -10.25 41.33
C LYS A 334 1.27 -10.49 42.84
N VAL A 335 1.26 -9.44 43.66
CA VAL A 335 0.81 -9.44 45.06
C VAL A 335 -0.66 -9.02 45.05
N GLY A 336 -1.50 -9.60 45.92
CA GLY A 336 -2.91 -9.24 45.96
C GLY A 336 -3.23 -8.07 46.89
N ASP A 337 -4.26 -7.28 46.54
CA ASP A 337 -4.77 -6.08 47.24
C ASP A 337 -5.01 -6.25 48.77
N ASN A 338 -5.07 -7.50 49.28
CA ASN A 338 -5.26 -7.79 50.71
C ASN A 338 -3.93 -7.96 51.50
N THR A 339 -2.81 -8.10 50.78
CA THR A 339 -1.45 -8.28 51.31
C THR A 339 -0.54 -7.12 50.93
N ASP A 340 -0.75 -6.54 49.75
CA ASP A 340 -0.13 -5.29 49.34
C ASP A 340 -0.58 -4.11 50.23
N GLN A 341 0.17 -3.01 50.16
CA GLN A 341 -0.11 -1.72 50.80
C GLN A 341 0.02 -0.56 49.79
N CYS A 342 0.20 -0.87 48.51
CA CYS A 342 0.71 0.00 47.47
C CYS A 342 -0.08 -0.13 46.15
N ASP A 343 -1.36 -0.53 46.22
CA ASP A 343 -2.21 -1.06 45.12
C ASP A 343 -2.38 -0.17 43.85
N ASP A 344 -1.69 0.98 43.79
CA ASP A 344 -1.59 1.91 42.66
C ASP A 344 -0.15 1.97 42.03
N ASP A 345 0.88 1.27 42.56
CA ASP A 345 2.30 1.29 42.14
C ASP A 345 2.87 -0.11 41.75
N PRO A 346 2.86 -0.50 40.45
CA PRO A 346 3.36 -1.79 39.96
C PRO A 346 4.88 -1.98 40.02
N THR A 347 5.59 -1.11 40.75
CA THR A 347 7.02 -1.26 41.04
C THR A 347 7.30 -1.67 42.49
N GLY A 348 6.41 -1.41 43.45
CA GLY A 348 6.71 -1.53 44.87
C GLY A 348 5.51 -1.91 45.75
N TRP A 349 5.75 -2.82 46.69
CA TRP A 349 4.70 -3.62 47.39
C TRP A 349 4.64 -3.41 48.91
N ILE A 350 5.40 -2.44 49.45
CA ILE A 350 5.37 -2.07 50.89
C ILE A 350 5.91 -0.66 51.16
N ASP A 351 4.99 0.25 51.53
CA ASP A 351 5.27 1.41 52.37
C ASP A 351 5.72 0.91 53.75
N SER A 352 6.99 1.20 54.10
CA SER A 352 7.65 0.61 55.28
C SER A 352 7.51 1.44 56.56
N ASP A 353 7.10 2.71 56.47
CA ASP A 353 7.02 3.62 57.63
C ASP A 353 5.87 4.64 57.64
N GLY A 354 5.15 4.81 56.52
CA GLY A 354 3.84 5.45 56.45
C GLY A 354 3.78 6.79 55.71
N ASP A 355 4.68 7.08 54.75
CA ASP A 355 4.65 8.33 53.97
C ASP A 355 3.93 8.24 52.62
N GLY A 356 3.79 7.03 52.05
CA GLY A 356 3.12 6.77 50.78
C GLY A 356 4.03 6.54 49.57
N VAL A 357 5.35 6.39 49.75
CA VAL A 357 6.25 5.86 48.72
C VAL A 357 6.63 4.41 49.05
N CYS A 358 6.70 3.55 48.04
CA CYS A 358 6.87 2.11 48.23
C CYS A 358 8.26 1.62 47.79
N VAL A 359 8.84 0.66 48.51
CA VAL A 359 10.11 0.04 48.11
C VAL A 359 9.89 -0.80 46.86
N PRO A 360 10.78 -0.73 45.84
CA PRO A 360 12.16 -0.23 45.88
C PRO A 360 12.34 1.23 45.44
N SER A 361 11.26 1.94 45.11
CA SER A 361 11.30 3.34 44.64
C SER A 361 11.61 4.33 45.78
N ASP A 362 11.18 4.01 47.00
CA ASP A 362 11.57 4.68 48.24
C ASP A 362 13.07 4.44 48.58
N ALA A 363 13.84 5.54 48.59
CA ALA A 363 15.27 5.55 48.90
C ALA A 363 15.59 5.46 50.42
N PHE A 364 14.66 5.80 51.31
CA PHE A 364 14.88 5.85 52.76
C PHE A 364 13.79 5.11 53.60
N PRO A 365 13.63 3.77 53.49
CA PRO A 365 12.42 3.04 53.96
C PRO A 365 12.24 2.84 55.47
N ASN A 366 12.75 3.77 56.28
CA ASN A 366 12.67 3.82 57.73
C ASN A 366 12.56 5.29 58.25
N ASN A 367 12.30 6.27 57.38
CA ASN A 367 12.22 7.70 57.67
C ASN A 367 11.09 8.41 56.86
N PRO A 368 9.84 8.50 57.39
CA PRO A 368 8.64 9.02 56.70
C PRO A 368 8.61 10.56 56.54
N TYR A 369 9.71 11.10 56.01
CA TYR A 369 9.99 12.50 55.74
C TYR A 369 10.98 12.67 54.58
N GLU A 370 11.56 11.59 54.06
CA GLU A 370 12.51 11.54 52.94
C GLU A 370 12.23 10.27 52.16
N TRP A 371 12.15 10.33 50.83
CA TRP A 371 11.80 9.20 49.96
C TRP A 371 12.65 9.14 48.68
N SER A 372 13.42 10.19 48.39
CA SER A 372 14.26 10.39 47.20
C SER A 372 15.61 10.98 47.62
N ASP A 373 16.63 10.68 46.83
CA ASP A 373 18.09 10.87 47.04
C ASP A 373 18.69 11.16 45.66
N ALA A 374 18.36 12.33 45.09
CA ALA A 374 18.50 12.58 43.64
C ALA A 374 19.96 12.54 43.13
N ASP A 375 20.92 13.08 43.90
CA ASP A 375 22.36 12.99 43.61
C ASP A 375 23.04 11.68 44.09
N GLY A 376 22.44 11.00 45.08
CA GLY A 376 22.99 9.81 45.73
C GLY A 376 24.05 10.07 46.82
N ASP A 377 24.08 11.24 47.46
CA ASP A 377 24.88 11.53 48.68
C ASP A 377 24.45 10.63 49.86
N GLY A 378 23.16 10.27 49.93
CA GLY A 378 22.54 9.64 51.08
C GLY A 378 21.95 10.65 52.09
N THR A 379 21.72 11.89 51.64
CA THR A 379 20.82 12.87 52.24
C THR A 379 19.56 12.91 51.37
N GLY A 380 18.38 13.09 51.98
CA GLY A 380 17.13 13.11 51.22
C GLY A 380 16.72 14.53 50.82
N ASP A 381 16.06 14.66 49.67
CA ASP A 381 15.70 15.92 49.01
C ASP A 381 14.91 16.90 49.92
N ASN A 382 14.17 16.46 50.95
CA ASN A 382 13.50 17.40 51.86
C ASN A 382 14.43 17.99 52.94
N SER A 383 15.67 17.50 53.03
CA SER A 383 16.68 17.87 54.03
C SER A 383 17.98 18.43 53.45
N ASP A 384 18.25 18.28 52.15
CA ASP A 384 19.37 18.96 51.50
C ASP A 384 19.01 20.41 51.08
N ALA A 385 19.83 21.01 50.22
CA ALA A 385 19.68 22.36 49.67
C ALA A 385 20.54 22.55 48.38
N ASP A 386 20.77 21.46 47.65
CA ASP A 386 21.56 21.33 46.41
C ASP A 386 21.23 19.91 45.84
N ASP A 387 19.93 19.61 45.66
CA ASP A 387 19.38 18.22 45.61
C ASP A 387 20.00 17.31 44.51
N ASP A 388 20.48 17.87 43.40
CA ASP A 388 21.21 17.14 42.34
C ASP A 388 22.75 17.35 42.35
N ASN A 389 23.24 18.21 43.24
CA ASN A 389 24.64 18.60 43.45
C ASN A 389 25.36 19.23 42.23
N ASP A 390 24.64 19.93 41.33
CA ASP A 390 25.24 20.85 40.34
C ASP A 390 26.13 21.91 41.01
N GLY A 391 25.63 22.49 42.11
CA GLY A 391 26.20 23.65 42.80
C GLY A 391 25.35 24.92 42.79
N VAL A 392 24.16 24.88 42.18
CA VAL A 392 23.07 25.86 42.32
C VAL A 392 22.00 25.31 43.28
N ALA A 393 21.98 25.86 44.50
CA ALA A 393 21.01 25.50 45.53
C ALA A 393 19.55 25.78 45.09
N ASP A 394 18.67 24.79 45.19
CA ASP A 394 17.24 24.69 44.79
C ASP A 394 16.42 25.99 44.86
N PHE A 395 16.62 26.82 45.89
CA PHE A 395 15.93 28.11 46.00
C PHE A 395 16.25 29.11 44.86
N TYR A 396 17.35 28.90 44.13
CA TYR A 396 17.78 29.70 42.98
C TYR A 396 17.77 28.90 41.67
N ASP A 397 17.35 27.64 41.71
CA ASP A 397 17.31 26.76 40.55
C ASP A 397 15.90 26.66 39.96
N ALA A 398 15.83 26.43 38.64
CA ALA A 398 14.60 26.12 37.94
C ALA A 398 14.31 24.60 37.92
N PHE A 399 15.35 23.77 37.88
CA PHE A 399 15.30 22.31 37.79
C PHE A 399 16.17 21.62 38.87
N PRO A 400 15.86 21.76 40.18
CA PRO A 400 16.69 21.20 41.26
C PRO A 400 17.01 19.70 41.28
N LEU A 401 16.52 18.94 40.29
CA LEU A 401 16.61 17.49 40.21
C LEU A 401 17.26 17.03 38.87
N ASP A 402 17.85 17.94 38.10
CA ASP A 402 18.58 17.64 36.87
C ASP A 402 19.81 18.54 36.72
N ALA A 403 20.96 18.05 37.21
CA ALA A 403 22.28 18.72 37.21
C ALA A 403 22.91 18.98 35.82
N ASN A 404 22.08 19.20 34.80
CA ASN A 404 22.42 19.71 33.48
C ASN A 404 21.68 21.02 33.16
N GLU A 405 20.55 21.32 33.83
CA GLU A 405 19.71 22.51 33.62
C GLU A 405 19.61 23.32 34.92
N THR A 406 19.71 24.65 34.84
CA THR A 406 19.63 25.53 36.04
C THR A 406 18.89 26.85 35.78
N VAL A 407 18.43 27.06 34.54
CA VAL A 407 17.75 28.28 34.06
C VAL A 407 16.57 27.84 33.19
N ASP A 408 15.49 28.62 33.30
CA ASP A 408 14.21 28.53 32.60
C ASP A 408 13.86 29.99 32.27
N THR A 409 14.25 30.44 31.08
CA THR A 409 14.24 31.88 30.75
C THR A 409 12.83 32.44 30.47
N ASP A 410 11.94 31.69 29.81
CA ASP A 410 10.54 32.10 29.58
C ASP A 410 9.57 31.71 30.72
N GLY A 411 9.78 30.57 31.38
CA GLY A 411 8.91 30.00 32.41
C GLY A 411 7.97 28.88 31.94
N ASP A 412 8.23 28.21 30.81
CA ASP A 412 7.49 27.04 30.30
C ASP A 412 7.66 25.81 31.22
N GLY A 413 8.88 25.58 31.71
CA GLY A 413 9.29 24.38 32.42
C GLY A 413 10.13 23.38 31.60
N VAL A 414 10.78 23.85 30.54
CA VAL A 414 11.98 23.26 29.92
C VAL A 414 13.15 24.22 30.19
N GLY A 415 14.39 23.72 30.23
CA GLY A 415 15.58 24.53 30.59
C GLY A 415 16.48 24.88 29.41
N ASP A 416 17.22 26.00 29.54
CA ASP A 416 18.01 26.67 28.49
C ASP A 416 19.12 25.81 27.79
N ASN A 417 19.34 24.54 28.15
CA ASN A 417 20.23 23.62 27.39
C ASN A 417 19.47 22.46 26.71
N ALA A 418 18.15 22.38 26.91
CA ALA A 418 17.25 21.36 26.40
C ALA A 418 16.05 21.91 25.62
N ASP A 419 15.71 23.20 25.80
CA ASP A 419 14.81 23.90 24.89
C ASP A 419 15.50 24.24 23.55
N THR A 420 14.78 24.96 22.71
CA THR A 420 15.15 25.39 21.37
C THR A 420 14.58 26.76 21.01
N ASP A 421 13.85 27.42 21.94
CA ASP A 421 13.17 28.73 21.81
C ASP A 421 13.20 29.38 23.22
N ASP A 422 14.40 29.59 23.76
CA ASP A 422 14.70 29.88 25.19
C ASP A 422 13.88 31.04 25.83
N ASP A 423 13.31 31.96 25.04
CA ASP A 423 12.46 33.05 25.53
C ASP A 423 11.01 33.08 24.99
N ASN A 424 10.66 32.13 24.09
CA ASN A 424 9.30 31.87 23.60
C ASN A 424 8.67 33.04 22.81
N ASP A 425 9.48 33.85 22.12
CA ASP A 425 9.01 34.77 21.05
C ASP A 425 8.42 33.99 19.86
N GLY A 426 8.97 32.79 19.56
CA GLY A 426 8.59 31.93 18.44
C GLY A 426 9.65 31.69 17.36
N TRP A 427 10.92 32.03 17.59
CA TRP A 427 12.07 31.71 16.73
C TRP A 427 13.07 30.78 17.42
N ASP A 428 13.47 29.68 16.75
CA ASP A 428 14.47 28.77 17.32
C ASP A 428 15.80 29.50 17.64
N ASP A 429 16.48 29.28 18.79
CA ASP A 429 17.78 29.93 19.16
C ASP A 429 18.91 29.71 18.15
N ALA A 430 18.79 28.69 17.30
CA ALA A 430 19.70 28.44 16.18
C ALA A 430 19.45 29.34 14.95
N GLN A 431 18.40 30.15 14.98
CA GLN A 431 17.97 31.12 13.97
C GLN A 431 17.88 32.55 14.55
N ASP A 432 17.69 32.68 15.86
CA ASP A 432 17.58 33.94 16.58
C ASP A 432 18.94 34.63 16.83
N ALA A 433 18.95 35.97 16.89
CA ALA A 433 20.12 36.80 17.18
C ALA A 433 20.29 37.15 18.68
N PHE A 434 19.20 37.19 19.45
CA PHE A 434 19.10 37.56 20.86
C PHE A 434 18.23 36.57 21.66
N PRO A 435 18.57 35.26 21.77
CA PRO A 435 17.63 34.23 22.24
C PRO A 435 17.25 34.25 23.74
N LEU A 436 17.38 35.38 24.42
CA LEU A 436 17.08 35.59 25.84
C LEU A 436 16.42 36.96 26.08
N ASP A 437 15.84 37.59 25.06
CA ASP A 437 15.17 38.90 25.09
C ASP A 437 13.95 38.94 24.13
N PRO A 438 12.75 38.47 24.57
CA PRO A 438 11.59 38.16 23.72
C PRO A 438 10.83 39.39 23.16
N ASP A 439 11.51 40.52 23.06
CA ASP A 439 11.12 41.70 22.27
C ASP A 439 12.02 41.85 21.00
N GLU A 440 13.07 41.01 20.77
CA GLU A 440 14.04 41.09 19.65
C GLU A 440 14.51 39.71 19.11
N HIS A 441 14.57 39.51 17.79
CA HIS A 441 15.06 38.24 17.18
C HIS A 441 16.05 38.40 16.01
N SER A 442 16.28 39.62 15.53
CA SER A 442 16.99 39.90 14.27
C SER A 442 17.96 41.07 14.42
N ASP A 443 19.11 40.96 13.73
CA ASP A 443 20.28 41.85 13.73
C ASP A 443 20.83 41.86 12.29
N ILE A 444 20.22 42.64 11.39
CA ILE A 444 20.46 42.55 9.93
C ILE A 444 21.85 43.06 9.54
N ASP A 445 22.31 44.17 10.14
CA ASP A 445 23.63 44.77 9.95
C ASP A 445 24.77 44.02 10.69
N GLY A 446 24.50 43.52 11.91
CA GLY A 446 25.49 42.84 12.76
C GLY A 446 26.20 43.72 13.81
N ASP A 447 25.65 44.88 14.19
CA ASP A 447 26.11 45.73 15.30
C ASP A 447 25.94 45.03 16.66
N GLY A 448 24.83 44.30 16.83
CA GLY A 448 24.40 43.72 18.11
C GLY A 448 23.38 44.58 18.88
N VAL A 449 22.59 45.39 18.17
CA VAL A 449 21.28 45.91 18.56
C VAL A 449 20.24 45.18 17.70
N GLY A 450 19.04 44.94 18.23
CA GLY A 450 17.98 44.26 17.47
C GLY A 450 17.16 45.23 16.62
N ASP A 451 16.63 44.73 15.49
CA ASP A 451 15.89 45.53 14.50
C ASP A 451 14.63 46.25 15.07
N ASN A 452 14.08 45.86 16.24
CA ASN A 452 12.97 46.62 16.85
C ASN A 452 13.45 47.80 17.73
N ALA A 453 14.77 47.92 17.96
CA ALA A 453 15.40 48.92 18.80
C ALA A 453 16.47 49.79 18.10
N ASP A 454 16.93 49.43 16.90
CA ASP A 454 17.80 50.28 16.08
C ASP A 454 17.02 51.35 15.27
N ALA A 455 17.69 52.01 14.34
CA ALA A 455 17.16 53.06 13.45
C ALA A 455 18.01 53.24 12.16
N ASP A 456 18.66 52.16 11.69
CA ASP A 456 19.55 52.03 10.51
C ASP A 456 19.68 50.51 10.26
N ASP A 457 18.55 49.79 10.14
CA ASP A 457 18.45 48.32 10.33
C ASP A 457 19.41 47.50 9.44
N ASP A 458 19.64 47.92 8.19
CA ASP A 458 20.64 47.29 7.31
C ASP A 458 22.04 47.94 7.33
N GLY A 459 22.17 49.05 8.05
CA GLY A 459 23.39 49.78 8.37
C GLY A 459 23.99 50.60 7.24
N ASP A 460 23.29 50.86 6.13
CA ASP A 460 23.85 51.62 5.00
C ASP A 460 24.23 53.07 5.32
N GLY A 461 23.56 53.69 6.29
CA GLY A 461 23.78 55.05 6.77
C GLY A 461 22.66 56.06 6.49
N TRP A 462 21.56 55.66 5.86
CA TRP A 462 20.27 56.34 6.01
C TRP A 462 19.58 55.95 7.33
N SER A 463 18.30 56.26 7.51
CA SER A 463 17.50 55.72 8.62
C SER A 463 16.16 55.23 8.07
N ASP A 464 15.61 54.15 8.62
CA ASP A 464 14.31 53.57 8.25
C ASP A 464 13.17 54.61 8.26
N ALA A 465 13.27 55.65 9.08
CA ALA A 465 12.33 56.77 9.10
C ALA A 465 12.45 57.71 7.88
N ASP A 466 13.66 57.93 7.38
CA ASP A 466 13.95 58.76 6.20
C ASP A 466 13.70 57.94 4.91
N GLU A 467 14.14 56.68 4.88
CA GLU A 467 13.90 55.72 3.79
C GLU A 467 12.42 55.43 3.55
N LEU A 468 11.65 55.14 4.60
CA LEU A 468 10.19 54.98 4.49
C LEU A 468 9.50 56.28 4.01
N SER A 469 10.17 57.43 4.16
CA SER A 469 9.73 58.71 3.60
C SER A 469 10.15 58.87 2.13
N CYS A 470 11.32 58.36 1.73
CA CYS A 470 11.85 58.29 0.35
C CYS A 470 11.28 57.13 -0.50
N GLN A 471 10.54 56.19 0.12
CA GLN A 471 9.95 54.97 -0.46
C GLN A 471 10.92 53.85 -0.83
N THR A 472 12.03 53.69 -0.08
CA THR A 472 12.94 52.54 -0.15
C THR A 472 12.61 51.48 0.90
N ASP A 473 13.31 50.33 0.87
CA ASP A 473 13.13 49.19 1.78
C ASP A 473 14.29 49.11 2.80
N PRO A 474 14.12 49.53 4.07
CA PRO A 474 15.20 49.68 5.07
C PRO A 474 15.91 48.39 5.53
N MET A 475 15.70 47.30 4.80
CA MET A 475 16.19 45.96 5.08
C MET A 475 16.92 45.34 3.87
N ASP A 476 17.19 46.13 2.83
CA ASP A 476 18.08 45.77 1.72
C ASP A 476 19.05 46.91 1.41
N ARG A 477 20.27 46.77 1.95
CA ARG A 477 21.46 47.65 1.91
C ARG A 477 21.99 48.02 0.50
N ALA A 478 21.16 47.88 -0.51
CA ALA A 478 21.37 48.21 -1.91
C ALA A 478 20.26 49.10 -2.49
N ASP A 479 19.14 49.30 -1.78
CA ASP A 479 17.99 50.14 -2.17
C ASP A 479 18.09 51.55 -1.57
N VAL A 480 19.29 52.17 -1.59
CA VAL A 480 19.48 53.56 -1.13
C VAL A 480 18.47 54.53 -1.76
N PRO A 481 17.96 55.53 -1.01
CA PRO A 481 17.29 56.69 -1.58
C PRO A 481 18.11 57.34 -2.70
N THR A 482 17.45 57.77 -3.77
CA THR A 482 18.07 58.65 -4.76
C THR A 482 18.29 60.03 -4.13
N ASP A 483 19.51 60.54 -4.27
CA ASP A 483 19.98 61.83 -3.79
C ASP A 483 20.92 62.37 -4.90
N THR A 484 20.32 63.08 -5.86
CA THR A 484 20.96 63.41 -7.15
C THR A 484 22.05 64.50 -7.03
N ASP A 485 21.91 65.48 -6.12
CA ASP A 485 22.93 66.49 -5.80
C ASP A 485 23.92 66.08 -4.68
N SER A 486 23.53 65.14 -3.80
CA SER A 486 24.25 64.67 -2.59
C SER A 486 24.17 65.58 -1.34
N ASP A 487 23.02 66.24 -1.09
CA ASP A 487 22.70 67.08 0.09
C ASP A 487 22.26 66.27 1.33
N TRP A 488 21.73 65.05 1.15
CA TRP A 488 21.02 64.20 2.13
C TRP A 488 19.52 64.53 2.34
N GLU A 489 18.89 65.28 1.45
CA GLU A 489 17.43 65.22 1.21
C GLU A 489 17.23 64.48 -0.13
N CYS A 490 16.28 63.55 -0.22
CA CYS A 490 16.15 62.66 -1.39
C CYS A 490 15.24 63.27 -2.48
N ASP A 491 15.41 62.88 -3.76
CA ASP A 491 14.67 63.38 -4.95
C ASP A 491 13.12 63.31 -4.83
N LEU A 492 12.59 62.59 -3.84
CA LEU A 492 11.14 62.54 -3.57
C LEU A 492 10.64 63.71 -2.67
N LEU A 493 11.55 64.37 -1.97
CA LEU A 493 11.30 65.35 -0.91
C LEU A 493 11.92 66.73 -1.17
N ASP A 494 12.88 66.85 -2.09
CA ASP A 494 13.41 68.14 -2.56
C ASP A 494 12.40 68.90 -3.46
N ASP A 495 12.76 70.14 -3.80
CA ASP A 495 12.14 71.03 -4.80
C ASP A 495 13.20 71.49 -5.87
N ASP A 496 14.42 70.94 -5.90
CA ASP A 496 15.60 71.38 -6.71
C ASP A 496 16.58 70.20 -7.01
N ASP A 497 16.07 69.07 -7.53
CA ASP A 497 16.68 67.71 -7.57
C ASP A 497 18.19 67.61 -7.91
N ASP A 498 18.73 68.45 -8.81
CA ASP A 498 20.15 68.42 -9.23
C ASP A 498 21.02 69.62 -8.80
N GLY A 499 20.43 70.56 -8.06
CA GLY A 499 21.13 71.69 -7.46
C GLY A 499 21.61 72.79 -8.43
N ASP A 500 21.13 72.82 -9.68
CA ASP A 500 21.33 73.95 -10.61
C ASP A 500 20.82 75.29 -10.02
N GLY A 501 19.62 75.26 -9.44
CA GLY A 501 18.96 76.41 -8.81
C GLY A 501 17.73 76.98 -9.53
N ASP A 502 17.26 76.35 -10.62
CA ASP A 502 15.93 76.54 -11.21
C ASP A 502 15.06 75.26 -10.94
N PRO A 503 14.08 75.30 -10.01
CA PRO A 503 13.31 74.14 -9.51
C PRO A 503 12.60 73.24 -10.55
N ASP A 504 12.54 71.93 -10.28
CA ASP A 504 11.87 70.87 -11.11
C ASP A 504 10.42 71.18 -11.53
N GLY A 505 9.72 72.03 -10.78
CA GLY A 505 8.37 72.49 -11.12
C GLY A 505 8.28 73.58 -12.20
N ASP A 506 9.38 74.27 -12.50
CA ASP A 506 9.53 75.29 -13.57
C ASP A 506 10.61 74.89 -14.61
N ASP A 507 11.48 73.91 -14.32
CA ASP A 507 12.53 73.36 -15.20
C ASP A 507 12.03 72.27 -16.19
N GLN A 508 12.79 72.03 -17.27
CA GLN A 508 12.54 71.01 -18.29
C GLN A 508 13.53 69.82 -18.24
N PHE A 509 14.64 69.88 -17.50
CA PHE A 509 15.64 68.81 -17.39
C PHE A 509 16.13 68.52 -15.95
N PRO A 510 15.26 68.21 -14.95
CA PRO A 510 15.63 68.37 -13.53
C PRO A 510 16.61 67.34 -12.93
N LEU A 511 17.32 66.60 -13.76
CA LEU A 511 18.31 65.58 -13.39
C LEU A 511 19.60 65.74 -14.23
N ASP A 512 19.81 66.89 -14.87
CA ASP A 512 21.02 67.27 -15.61
C ASP A 512 21.26 68.79 -15.50
N SER A 513 21.98 69.17 -14.44
CA SER A 513 22.46 70.52 -14.06
C SER A 513 23.38 71.23 -15.09
N THR A 514 23.24 70.88 -16.37
CA THR A 514 23.83 71.55 -17.52
C THR A 514 22.81 72.00 -18.58
N GLU A 515 21.53 71.62 -18.46
CA GLU A 515 20.41 72.04 -19.31
C GLU A 515 19.20 72.47 -18.46
N TRP A 516 18.30 73.29 -19.01
CA TRP A 516 17.07 73.73 -18.31
C TRP A 516 15.95 74.22 -19.25
N ASP A 517 16.31 74.77 -20.41
CA ASP A 517 15.38 75.18 -21.47
C ASP A 517 15.51 74.22 -22.67
N ASP A 518 14.37 73.71 -23.16
CA ASP A 518 14.17 73.21 -24.53
C ASP A 518 13.24 74.22 -25.24
N SER A 519 13.78 74.96 -26.22
CA SER A 519 13.07 76.05 -26.90
C SER A 519 12.05 75.62 -27.95
N ASP A 520 12.14 74.39 -28.51
CA ASP A 520 11.27 73.96 -29.61
C ASP A 520 10.53 72.62 -29.43
N GLY A 521 10.91 71.83 -28.42
CA GLY A 521 10.20 70.67 -27.89
C GLY A 521 10.63 69.33 -28.47
N ASP A 522 11.92 69.21 -28.78
CA ASP A 522 12.61 68.11 -29.45
C ASP A 522 13.19 67.07 -28.45
N GLY A 523 13.62 67.53 -27.26
CA GLY A 523 14.23 66.70 -26.22
C GLY A 523 15.74 66.80 -26.09
N VAL A 524 16.41 67.69 -26.82
CA VAL A 524 17.79 68.13 -26.56
C VAL A 524 17.77 69.57 -26.03
N GLY A 525 18.52 69.84 -24.95
CA GLY A 525 18.53 71.15 -24.30
C GLY A 525 19.25 72.25 -25.13
N ASP A 526 18.84 73.50 -24.90
CA ASP A 526 19.29 74.70 -25.61
C ASP A 526 20.82 74.94 -25.54
N ASN A 527 21.55 74.36 -24.57
CA ASN A 527 23.01 74.49 -24.48
C ASN A 527 23.78 73.41 -25.28
N ALA A 528 23.16 72.26 -25.55
CA ALA A 528 23.73 71.13 -26.29
C ALA A 528 23.39 71.14 -27.79
N ASP A 529 22.19 71.61 -28.17
CA ASP A 529 21.70 71.50 -29.53
C ASP A 529 22.38 72.45 -30.54
N ALA A 530 22.55 71.96 -31.78
CA ALA A 530 23.07 72.68 -32.92
C ALA A 530 22.03 73.58 -33.61
N PHE A 531 20.72 73.29 -33.49
CA PHE A 531 19.64 74.03 -34.17
C PHE A 531 18.41 74.37 -33.28
N PRO A 532 18.52 75.12 -32.15
CA PRO A 532 17.45 75.20 -31.11
C PRO A 532 16.14 75.95 -31.45
N GLU A 533 15.79 76.06 -32.73
CA GLU A 533 14.49 76.52 -33.22
C GLU A 533 14.01 75.72 -34.49
N ASP A 534 14.51 74.51 -34.75
CA ASP A 534 14.05 73.58 -35.82
C ASP A 534 14.07 72.08 -35.40
N ALA A 535 13.22 71.73 -34.41
CA ALA A 535 12.78 70.44 -33.83
C ALA A 535 12.60 69.17 -34.71
N ALA A 536 13.18 69.15 -35.90
CA ALA A 536 13.41 67.98 -36.72
C ALA A 536 14.90 67.59 -36.76
N GLU A 537 15.81 68.50 -36.40
CA GLU A 537 17.25 68.33 -36.54
C GLU A 537 18.02 68.79 -35.31
N THR A 538 18.96 67.97 -34.85
CA THR A 538 19.87 68.30 -33.74
C THR A 538 21.35 68.11 -34.08
N LEU A 539 21.67 67.57 -35.27
CA LEU A 539 23.03 67.18 -35.64
C LEU A 539 23.45 67.74 -37.01
N ASP A 540 24.71 68.17 -37.07
CA ASP A 540 25.45 68.61 -38.27
C ASP A 540 26.82 67.92 -38.21
N SER A 541 26.85 66.63 -38.56
CA SER A 541 27.95 65.71 -38.24
C SER A 541 29.30 66.09 -38.87
N ASP A 542 29.30 66.68 -40.06
CA ASP A 542 30.51 67.07 -40.79
C ASP A 542 30.68 68.60 -41.00
N ALA A 543 29.71 69.40 -40.56
CA ALA A 543 29.68 70.86 -40.61
C ALA A 543 29.58 71.46 -42.03
N ASP A 544 28.93 70.76 -42.97
CA ASP A 544 28.45 71.31 -44.24
C ASP A 544 27.33 72.37 -44.04
N GLY A 545 26.41 72.13 -43.09
CA GLY A 545 25.24 72.97 -42.81
C GLY A 545 23.91 72.47 -43.38
N VAL A 546 23.87 71.27 -43.96
CA VAL A 546 22.69 70.40 -44.05
C VAL A 546 22.68 69.49 -42.82
N GLY A 547 21.51 69.32 -42.21
CA GLY A 547 21.35 68.44 -41.05
C GLY A 547 21.34 66.96 -41.41
N ASP A 548 21.80 66.11 -40.49
CA ASP A 548 21.90 64.65 -40.61
C ASP A 548 20.58 63.97 -41.04
N ASN A 549 19.40 64.59 -40.81
CA ASN A 549 18.09 64.07 -41.22
C ASN A 549 17.78 64.20 -42.72
N ARG A 550 18.54 65.04 -43.44
CA ARG A 550 18.26 65.46 -44.82
C ARG A 550 19.36 65.09 -45.79
N ASP A 551 20.57 64.93 -45.28
CA ASP A 551 21.71 64.52 -46.08
C ASP A 551 21.70 63.00 -46.30
N GLU A 552 21.91 62.55 -47.54
CA GLU A 552 22.05 61.12 -47.83
C GLU A 552 23.50 60.62 -47.60
N PHE A 553 24.44 61.53 -47.38
CA PHE A 553 25.84 61.27 -47.03
C PHE A 553 26.32 62.11 -45.81
N PRO A 554 25.72 62.02 -44.59
CA PRO A 554 26.01 62.89 -43.43
C PRO A 554 27.44 62.84 -42.81
N GLN A 555 28.44 62.39 -43.55
CA GLN A 555 29.85 62.25 -43.15
C GLN A 555 30.82 62.58 -44.30
N ASP A 556 30.34 62.94 -45.50
CA ASP A 556 31.14 63.41 -46.63
C ASP A 556 30.61 64.75 -47.14
N PRO A 557 31.20 65.90 -46.72
CA PRO A 557 30.73 67.25 -47.05
C PRO A 557 31.08 67.66 -48.50
N SER A 558 30.88 66.75 -49.43
CA SER A 558 30.99 66.94 -50.88
C SER A 558 29.91 66.22 -51.70
N GLU A 559 29.13 65.31 -51.11
CA GLU A 559 27.91 64.71 -51.67
C GLU A 559 26.74 64.92 -50.70
N TRP A 560 25.49 64.91 -51.18
CA TRP A 560 24.30 65.10 -50.32
C TRP A 560 23.00 64.48 -50.89
N ALA A 561 23.07 63.77 -52.02
CA ALA A 561 21.92 63.19 -52.71
C ALA A 561 22.34 62.06 -53.67
N ASP A 562 21.50 61.04 -53.80
CA ASP A 562 21.59 59.92 -54.74
C ASP A 562 20.24 59.81 -55.48
N SER A 563 20.21 60.22 -56.76
CA SER A 563 18.96 60.39 -57.51
C SER A 563 18.26 59.10 -57.96
N ASP A 564 18.98 57.98 -58.09
CA ASP A 564 18.42 56.69 -58.55
C ASP A 564 18.57 55.52 -57.56
N GLY A 565 19.41 55.68 -56.53
CA GLY A 565 19.55 54.79 -55.38
C GLY A 565 20.57 53.67 -55.57
N ASP A 566 21.58 53.84 -56.44
CA ASP A 566 22.65 52.85 -56.65
C ASP A 566 23.72 52.83 -55.53
N GLY A 567 23.87 53.93 -54.79
CA GLY A 567 24.86 54.11 -53.73
C GLY A 567 26.07 54.99 -54.08
N VAL A 568 26.11 55.59 -55.28
CA VAL A 568 27.12 56.57 -55.72
C VAL A 568 26.45 57.94 -55.87
N GLY A 569 26.88 58.92 -55.07
CA GLY A 569 26.26 60.25 -55.03
C GLY A 569 26.25 60.99 -56.39
N ASP A 570 25.24 61.85 -56.57
CA ASP A 570 24.90 62.57 -57.81
C ASP A 570 26.08 63.28 -58.51
N ASN A 571 27.12 63.71 -57.78
CA ASN A 571 28.27 64.42 -58.37
C ASN A 571 29.39 63.47 -58.83
N ALA A 572 29.30 62.17 -58.54
CA ALA A 572 30.33 61.16 -58.79
C ALA A 572 29.97 60.12 -59.86
N ASP A 573 28.69 59.79 -60.04
CA ASP A 573 28.24 58.75 -60.96
C ASP A 573 28.22 59.18 -62.47
N SER A 574 28.28 58.19 -63.36
CA SER A 574 28.28 58.34 -64.82
C SER A 574 26.89 58.19 -65.48
N PHE A 575 25.92 57.57 -64.82
CA PHE A 575 24.55 57.34 -65.30
C PHE A 575 23.46 57.60 -64.23
N PRO A 576 23.32 58.81 -63.61
CA PRO A 576 22.52 59.03 -62.38
C PRO A 576 20.98 59.05 -62.54
N ASP A 577 20.47 58.24 -63.46
CA ASP A 577 19.06 57.96 -63.79
C ASP A 577 18.84 56.43 -64.03
N ASP A 578 19.86 55.56 -63.87
CA ASP A 578 19.85 54.11 -64.15
C ASP A 578 20.73 53.30 -63.17
N SER A 579 20.16 52.96 -62.00
CA SER A 579 20.78 52.21 -60.89
C SER A 579 21.13 50.73 -61.18
N SER A 580 21.50 50.42 -62.43
CA SER A 580 22.06 49.13 -62.84
C SER A 580 23.45 49.23 -63.47
N GLU A 581 23.91 50.42 -63.87
CA GLU A 581 25.22 50.64 -64.50
C GLU A 581 25.88 51.95 -64.05
N TRP A 582 26.89 51.89 -63.18
CA TRP A 582 27.68 53.05 -62.74
C TRP A 582 28.96 53.28 -63.56
N ALA A 583 29.28 52.37 -64.50
CA ALA A 583 30.54 52.37 -65.25
C ALA A 583 30.41 51.79 -66.68
N ASP A 584 31.24 52.33 -67.58
CA ASP A 584 31.45 51.93 -68.98
C ASP A 584 32.96 52.03 -69.22
N SER A 585 33.65 50.89 -69.13
CA SER A 585 35.12 50.81 -69.07
C SER A 585 35.79 50.88 -70.45
N ASP A 586 35.18 50.33 -71.49
CA ASP A 586 35.78 50.25 -72.83
C ASP A 586 35.17 51.22 -73.87
N GLY A 587 33.96 51.71 -73.63
CA GLY A 587 33.26 52.70 -74.45
C GLY A 587 32.42 52.14 -75.60
N ASP A 588 32.06 50.86 -75.59
CA ASP A 588 31.09 50.22 -76.50
C ASP A 588 29.68 50.83 -76.36
N GLY A 589 29.23 51.05 -75.11
CA GLY A 589 27.91 51.60 -74.76
C GLY A 589 26.94 50.61 -74.09
N VAL A 590 27.38 49.39 -73.79
CA VAL A 590 26.87 48.51 -72.72
C VAL A 590 27.66 48.80 -71.44
N GLY A 591 27.01 48.79 -70.27
CA GLY A 591 27.69 49.00 -69.00
C GLY A 591 28.42 47.75 -68.51
N ASP A 592 29.42 47.93 -67.64
CA ASP A 592 30.35 46.89 -67.19
C ASP A 592 29.66 45.67 -66.55
N ASN A 593 28.42 45.81 -66.04
CA ASN A 593 27.68 44.71 -65.40
C ASN A 593 26.91 43.82 -66.39
N ALA A 594 26.60 44.32 -67.59
CA ALA A 594 25.77 43.63 -68.58
C ALA A 594 26.56 42.95 -69.71
N ASP A 595 27.83 43.29 -69.91
CA ASP A 595 28.67 42.71 -70.96
C ASP A 595 29.38 41.40 -70.50
N VAL A 596 29.47 40.43 -71.41
CA VAL A 596 30.21 39.17 -71.25
C VAL A 596 31.71 39.37 -71.50
N PHE A 597 32.11 40.39 -72.27
CA PHE A 597 33.50 40.71 -72.56
C PHE A 597 33.86 42.20 -72.35
N PRO A 598 33.75 42.79 -71.13
CA PRO A 598 33.86 44.26 -70.86
C PRO A 598 35.19 44.97 -71.17
N GLU A 599 36.10 44.33 -71.92
CA GLU A 599 37.36 44.89 -72.41
C GLU A 599 37.66 44.52 -73.90
N ASP A 600 36.72 43.91 -74.64
CA ASP A 600 36.81 43.69 -76.10
C ASP A 600 35.55 44.20 -76.84
N PRO A 601 35.57 45.41 -77.42
CA PRO A 601 34.41 46.06 -78.05
C PRO A 601 34.09 45.48 -79.45
N SER A 602 34.12 44.15 -79.56
CA SER A 602 33.79 43.39 -80.76
C SER A 602 33.04 42.07 -80.50
N GLU A 603 32.95 41.61 -79.25
CA GLU A 603 32.12 40.49 -78.81
C GLU A 603 31.41 40.89 -77.51
N TRP A 604 30.17 40.45 -77.29
CA TRP A 604 29.39 40.76 -76.06
C TRP A 604 28.49 39.60 -75.61
N ALA A 605 28.64 38.42 -76.24
CA ALA A 605 27.82 37.24 -75.99
C ALA A 605 28.55 35.94 -76.38
N ASP A 606 28.29 34.90 -75.60
CA ASP A 606 28.73 33.51 -75.78
C ASP A 606 27.53 32.65 -75.35
N THR A 607 26.84 32.04 -76.32
CA THR A 607 25.50 31.45 -76.14
C THR A 607 25.53 30.02 -75.60
N ASP A 608 26.52 29.21 -75.97
CA ASP A 608 26.63 27.80 -75.54
C ASP A 608 27.75 27.54 -74.51
N GLY A 609 28.70 28.46 -74.36
CA GLY A 609 29.77 28.41 -73.37
C GLY A 609 31.00 27.60 -73.77
N ASP A 610 31.23 27.35 -75.07
CA ASP A 610 32.49 26.77 -75.59
C ASP A 610 33.71 27.68 -75.33
N GLY A 611 33.50 29.01 -75.30
CA GLY A 611 34.53 30.03 -75.10
C GLY A 611 34.93 30.82 -76.36
N VAL A 612 34.24 30.62 -77.47
CA VAL A 612 34.28 31.46 -78.69
C VAL A 612 32.99 32.27 -78.77
N GLY A 613 33.11 33.60 -78.79
CA GLY A 613 31.93 34.49 -78.88
C GLY A 613 31.09 34.27 -80.14
N ASP A 614 29.77 34.50 -80.01
CA ASP A 614 28.73 34.13 -80.99
C ASP A 614 29.00 34.59 -82.43
N ASN A 615 29.78 35.65 -82.64
CA ASN A 615 30.08 36.19 -83.96
C ASN A 615 31.19 35.43 -84.71
N GLN A 616 31.90 34.50 -84.05
CA GLN A 616 33.07 33.80 -84.60
C GLN A 616 32.93 32.27 -84.70
N ASP A 617 32.05 31.63 -83.95
CA ASP A 617 31.88 30.18 -84.00
C ASP A 617 31.04 29.69 -85.20
N ALA A 618 31.27 28.43 -85.62
CA ALA A 618 30.61 27.74 -86.71
C ALA A 618 29.33 26.99 -86.30
N PHE A 619 29.18 26.61 -85.03
CA PHE A 619 28.04 25.90 -84.47
C PHE A 619 27.61 26.46 -83.08
N PRO A 620 27.15 27.73 -82.95
CA PRO A 620 26.98 28.43 -81.65
C PRO A 620 25.82 27.94 -80.75
N ASP A 621 25.41 26.68 -80.92
CA ASP A 621 24.40 25.92 -80.18
C ASP A 621 24.94 24.52 -79.76
N ASP A 622 26.19 24.14 -80.11
CA ASP A 622 26.80 22.82 -79.84
C ASP A 622 28.28 22.94 -79.37
N PRO A 623 28.54 22.98 -78.04
CA PRO A 623 29.86 23.23 -77.46
C PRO A 623 30.78 21.99 -77.50
N SER A 624 30.63 21.15 -78.53
CA SER A 624 31.49 20.00 -78.81
C SER A 624 32.12 20.01 -80.20
N GLU A 625 31.66 20.86 -81.12
CA GLU A 625 32.14 20.93 -82.50
C GLU A 625 32.21 22.38 -83.04
N TRP A 626 33.32 23.08 -82.82
CA TRP A 626 33.57 24.44 -83.37
C TRP A 626 34.07 24.44 -84.84
N ALA A 627 34.12 23.28 -85.51
CA ALA A 627 34.74 23.14 -86.85
C ALA A 627 34.23 21.93 -87.67
N ASP A 628 34.08 22.18 -88.98
CA ASP A 628 33.85 21.21 -90.06
C ASP A 628 34.82 21.53 -91.20
N THR A 629 35.84 20.69 -91.42
CA THR A 629 36.95 20.94 -92.36
C THR A 629 36.62 20.55 -93.80
N ASP A 630 35.82 19.51 -94.02
CA ASP A 630 35.61 18.87 -95.33
C ASP A 630 34.22 19.16 -95.93
N GLY A 631 33.24 19.49 -95.10
CA GLY A 631 31.94 20.04 -95.47
C GLY A 631 30.82 19.00 -95.63
N ASP A 632 30.95 17.80 -95.06
CA ASP A 632 29.90 16.76 -95.10
C ASP A 632 28.77 17.01 -94.09
N GLY A 633 29.04 17.70 -92.98
CA GLY A 633 28.10 18.03 -91.91
C GLY A 633 28.25 17.22 -90.62
N VAL A 634 29.29 16.39 -90.48
CA VAL A 634 29.81 15.86 -89.21
C VAL A 634 30.98 16.74 -88.75
N GLY A 635 31.04 17.08 -87.46
CA GLY A 635 32.16 17.86 -86.92
C GLY A 635 33.48 17.09 -86.91
N ASP A 636 34.60 17.81 -87.02
CA ASP A 636 35.95 17.26 -87.15
C ASP A 636 36.33 16.28 -86.00
N ASN A 637 35.69 16.38 -84.83
CA ASN A 637 35.99 15.52 -83.69
C ASN A 637 35.26 14.16 -83.70
N GLN A 638 34.22 13.99 -84.52
CA GLN A 638 33.37 12.78 -84.55
C GLN A 638 33.54 11.87 -85.77
N ASP A 639 34.04 12.38 -86.91
CA ASP A 639 34.20 11.55 -88.11
C ASP A 639 35.43 10.62 -88.04
N ALA A 640 35.27 9.40 -88.53
CA ALA A 640 36.34 8.41 -88.69
C ALA A 640 37.27 8.71 -89.88
N PHE A 641 36.81 9.47 -90.89
CA PHE A 641 37.60 9.81 -92.08
C PHE A 641 37.60 11.33 -92.45
N PRO A 642 37.98 12.29 -91.55
CA PRO A 642 37.74 13.73 -91.73
C PRO A 642 38.46 14.38 -92.94
N GLY A 643 37.88 14.23 -94.13
CA GLY A 643 38.54 14.50 -95.41
C GLY A 643 38.18 13.54 -96.56
N ASP A 644 37.32 12.54 -96.34
CA ASP A 644 36.59 11.83 -97.39
C ASP A 644 35.10 11.68 -97.00
N ALA A 645 34.33 12.76 -97.20
CA ALA A 645 32.86 12.90 -97.19
C ALA A 645 32.02 11.84 -97.97
N SER A 646 32.55 10.64 -98.22
CA SER A 646 31.85 9.49 -98.77
C SER A 646 31.88 8.24 -97.87
N GLU A 647 32.64 8.25 -96.77
CA GLU A 647 32.65 7.21 -95.74
C GLU A 647 32.85 7.83 -94.35
N THR A 648 32.11 7.40 -93.33
CA THR A 648 32.26 7.90 -91.94
C THR A 648 32.27 6.80 -90.87
N VAL A 649 32.22 5.52 -91.27
CA VAL A 649 32.09 4.35 -90.35
C VAL A 649 32.92 3.15 -90.81
N ASP A 650 33.53 2.46 -89.85
CA ASP A 650 34.18 1.14 -89.93
C ASP A 650 33.74 0.38 -88.66
N THR A 651 32.78 -0.55 -88.80
CA THR A 651 32.05 -1.14 -87.66
C THR A 651 32.82 -2.22 -86.91
N ASP A 652 33.65 -3.03 -87.58
CA ASP A 652 34.39 -4.13 -86.94
C ASP A 652 35.92 -3.98 -86.91
N GLY A 653 36.47 -3.01 -87.67
CA GLY A 653 37.88 -2.64 -87.63
C GLY A 653 38.81 -3.51 -88.48
N ASP A 654 38.29 -4.28 -89.45
CA ASP A 654 39.13 -4.98 -90.44
C ASP A 654 39.89 -4.00 -91.37
N GLY A 655 39.32 -2.81 -91.61
CA GLY A 655 39.86 -1.74 -92.44
C GLY A 655 39.17 -1.52 -93.80
N PHE A 656 38.02 -2.15 -94.04
CA PHE A 656 37.06 -1.80 -95.10
C PHE A 656 35.82 -1.13 -94.50
N GLY A 657 35.44 0.04 -95.04
CA GLY A 657 34.23 0.73 -94.59
C GLY A 657 32.94 -0.04 -94.92
N ASP A 658 31.94 0.09 -94.04
CA ASP A 658 30.70 -0.70 -94.00
C ASP A 658 29.94 -0.79 -95.34
N ASN A 659 30.14 0.16 -96.26
CA ASN A 659 29.42 0.20 -97.53
C ASN A 659 29.98 -0.74 -98.62
N MET A 660 31.19 -1.29 -98.43
CA MET A 660 31.84 -2.20 -99.40
C MET A 660 31.98 -3.65 -98.94
N ASP A 661 31.87 -3.92 -97.64
CA ASP A 661 31.97 -5.29 -97.12
C ASP A 661 30.64 -6.07 -97.20
N ALA A 662 30.74 -7.39 -97.40
CA ALA A 662 29.61 -8.31 -97.39
C ALA A 662 29.24 -8.80 -95.98
N PHE A 663 30.15 -8.74 -95.02
CA PHE A 663 29.92 -9.16 -93.62
C PHE A 663 30.46 -8.13 -92.59
N PRO A 664 29.92 -6.88 -92.50
CA PRO A 664 30.51 -5.76 -91.71
C PRO A 664 30.46 -5.89 -90.16
N ALA A 665 30.55 -7.12 -89.66
CA ALA A 665 30.52 -7.52 -88.26
C ALA A 665 31.23 -8.88 -88.02
N ASP A 666 31.83 -9.51 -89.03
CA ASP A 666 32.64 -10.73 -88.89
C ASP A 666 34.00 -10.57 -89.60
N PRO A 667 35.06 -10.12 -88.89
CA PRO A 667 36.37 -9.78 -89.48
C PRO A 667 37.21 -11.01 -89.90
N LEU A 668 36.54 -12.09 -90.32
CA LEU A 668 37.08 -13.31 -90.89
C LEU A 668 36.41 -13.69 -92.23
N GLU A 669 35.25 -13.11 -92.56
CA GLU A 669 34.51 -13.31 -93.80
C GLU A 669 34.28 -11.94 -94.48
N TRP A 670 34.36 -11.87 -95.81
CA TRP A 670 34.11 -10.60 -96.55
C TRP A 670 33.57 -10.85 -97.98
N ILE A 671 33.33 -12.11 -98.35
CA ILE A 671 32.81 -12.55 -99.66
C ILE A 671 31.93 -13.79 -99.46
N ASP A 672 30.73 -13.74 -100.06
CA ASP A 672 29.81 -14.86 -100.29
C ASP A 672 29.59 -14.94 -101.82
N THR A 673 29.98 -16.06 -102.45
CA THR A 673 29.98 -16.22 -103.92
C THR A 673 28.64 -16.70 -104.50
N ASP A 674 27.85 -17.49 -103.79
CA ASP A 674 26.57 -18.04 -104.31
C ASP A 674 25.30 -17.57 -103.57
N GLY A 675 25.46 -16.98 -102.39
CA GLY A 675 24.48 -16.12 -101.73
C GLY A 675 23.56 -16.82 -100.74
N ASP A 676 23.99 -17.92 -100.11
CA ASP A 676 23.18 -18.64 -99.11
C ASP A 676 23.33 -18.17 -97.66
N GLY A 677 24.36 -17.36 -97.38
CA GLY A 677 24.63 -16.79 -96.05
C GLY A 677 25.70 -17.52 -95.23
N ILE A 678 26.38 -18.53 -95.78
CA ILE A 678 27.65 -19.05 -95.25
C ILE A 678 28.80 -18.54 -96.14
N GLY A 679 29.76 -17.82 -95.57
CA GLY A 679 30.90 -17.26 -96.32
C GLY A 679 31.76 -18.33 -97.02
N ASP A 680 32.40 -17.94 -98.13
CA ASP A 680 33.18 -18.82 -99.05
C ASP A 680 34.21 -19.72 -98.35
N ASN A 681 34.68 -19.33 -97.17
CA ASN A 681 35.68 -20.06 -96.39
C ASN A 681 35.11 -21.27 -95.64
N SER A 682 33.78 -21.29 -95.43
CA SER A 682 33.09 -22.07 -94.40
C SER A 682 32.10 -23.10 -94.95
N ASP A 683 31.56 -22.90 -96.16
CA ASP A 683 30.59 -23.82 -96.77
C ASP A 683 31.21 -25.05 -97.49
N ALA A 684 30.45 -26.15 -97.56
CA ALA A 684 30.81 -27.41 -98.20
C ALA A 684 30.41 -27.49 -99.69
N PHE A 685 29.41 -26.72 -100.14
CA PHE A 685 28.89 -26.71 -101.52
C PHE A 685 28.74 -25.29 -102.12
N PRO A 686 29.76 -24.39 -102.09
CA PRO A 686 29.62 -22.93 -102.31
C PRO A 686 29.43 -22.51 -103.78
N LEU A 687 28.50 -23.19 -104.46
CA LEU A 687 27.98 -23.01 -105.81
C LEU A 687 26.54 -23.58 -105.98
N ASP A 688 25.89 -24.09 -104.93
CA ASP A 688 24.53 -24.64 -104.93
C ASP A 688 23.75 -24.19 -103.65
N PRO A 689 23.17 -22.97 -103.64
CA PRO A 689 22.69 -22.25 -102.45
C PRO A 689 21.34 -22.76 -101.92
N ALA A 690 21.29 -24.06 -101.67
CA ALA A 690 20.16 -24.80 -101.12
C ALA A 690 20.59 -25.85 -100.07
N GLU A 691 21.89 -26.16 -99.97
CA GLU A 691 22.35 -27.43 -99.37
C GLU A 691 23.75 -27.31 -98.71
N THR A 692 23.84 -26.63 -97.57
CA THR A 692 25.11 -26.36 -96.84
C THR A 692 25.66 -27.54 -96.01
N GLU A 693 24.82 -28.51 -95.61
CA GLU A 693 25.20 -29.62 -94.72
C GLU A 693 24.87 -31.03 -95.30
N ASP A 694 25.77 -31.99 -95.02
CA ASP A 694 25.77 -33.40 -95.45
C ASP A 694 26.24 -34.27 -94.25
N THR A 695 25.32 -34.58 -93.32
CA THR A 695 25.63 -35.18 -92.01
C THR A 695 26.10 -36.63 -92.08
N ASP A 696 25.56 -37.45 -93.00
CA ASP A 696 25.94 -38.87 -93.13
C ASP A 696 27.11 -39.10 -94.14
N GLY A 697 27.30 -38.19 -95.11
CA GLY A 697 28.37 -38.25 -96.11
C GLY A 697 28.06 -39.06 -97.37
N ASP A 698 26.79 -39.42 -97.62
CA ASP A 698 26.26 -39.98 -98.88
C ASP A 698 26.44 -38.98 -100.06
N ARG A 699 26.42 -37.67 -99.76
CA ARG A 699 26.39 -36.51 -100.68
C ARG A 699 25.00 -36.21 -101.26
N VAL A 700 23.99 -36.28 -100.41
CA VAL A 700 22.67 -35.66 -100.56
C VAL A 700 22.36 -35.00 -99.21
N GLY A 701 21.95 -33.74 -99.20
CA GLY A 701 21.98 -32.94 -97.98
C GLY A 701 20.82 -33.15 -97.01
N ASP A 702 21.02 -32.61 -95.80
CA ASP A 702 20.21 -32.90 -94.61
C ASP A 702 18.77 -32.40 -94.69
N ASN A 703 18.50 -31.41 -95.55
CA ASN A 703 17.17 -30.88 -95.82
C ASN A 703 16.30 -31.84 -96.69
N ALA A 704 16.89 -32.89 -97.28
CA ALA A 704 16.17 -34.07 -97.77
C ALA A 704 16.06 -35.19 -96.68
N ASP A 705 17.08 -35.34 -95.84
CA ASP A 705 17.26 -36.18 -94.63
C ASP A 705 16.28 -36.01 -93.42
N PHE A 706 15.23 -36.80 -93.26
CA PHE A 706 14.38 -36.89 -92.05
C PHE A 706 15.08 -37.18 -90.67
N TYR A 707 16.01 -38.16 -90.61
CA TYR A 707 17.02 -38.49 -89.56
C TYR A 707 18.29 -38.32 -90.42
N PRO A 708 19.01 -37.19 -90.47
CA PRO A 708 20.26 -37.11 -91.23
C PRO A 708 21.38 -38.07 -90.77
N ASP A 709 21.15 -38.87 -89.72
CA ASP A 709 21.97 -40.01 -89.31
C ASP A 709 21.54 -41.36 -89.97
N ASP A 710 20.24 -41.45 -90.36
CA ASP A 710 19.46 -42.45 -91.16
C ASP A 710 18.08 -41.80 -91.80
N PRO A 711 16.69 -41.88 -91.39
CA PRO A 711 15.34 -40.93 -91.39
C PRO A 711 14.03 -40.58 -90.24
N THR A 712 13.76 -39.48 -89.33
CA THR A 712 12.56 -38.84 -88.35
C THR A 712 11.97 -38.96 -86.74
N LYS A 713 11.76 -37.90 -85.76
CA LYS A 713 10.51 -37.33 -84.84
C LYS A 713 10.40 -36.76 -83.20
N TRP A 714 9.25 -36.32 -82.41
CA TRP A 714 9.05 -35.64 -80.92
C TRP A 714 7.62 -35.44 -79.95
N GLU A 715 7.45 -34.84 -78.61
CA GLU A 715 6.21 -34.73 -77.51
C GLU A 715 5.93 -33.61 -76.22
N GLU A 716 4.95 -33.60 -75.12
CA GLU A 716 4.36 -32.45 -74.07
C GLU A 716 3.58 -32.61 -72.51
N GLY A 717 3.12 -31.59 -71.56
CA GLY A 717 2.13 -31.57 -70.24
C GLY A 717 1.96 -30.49 -68.88
N GLY A 718 0.87 -30.35 -67.91
CA GLY A 718 0.60 -29.47 -66.52
C GLY A 718 -0.83 -29.42 -65.57
N ILE A 719 -1.44 -28.78 -64.38
CA ILE A 719 -1.44 -27.94 -62.96
C ILE A 719 -2.88 -27.79 -62.03
N ASP A 720 -3.44 -27.19 -60.81
CA ASP A 720 -3.33 -26.51 -59.31
C ASP A 720 -4.66 -26.11 -58.26
N ILE A 721 -4.64 -25.60 -56.88
CA ILE A 721 -5.53 -24.67 -55.83
C ILE A 721 -6.41 -24.94 -54.37
N VAL A 722 -6.88 -23.98 -53.36
CA VAL A 722 -7.52 -24.09 -51.84
C VAL A 722 -8.36 -22.92 -50.89
N LEU A 723 -9.04 -23.03 -49.59
CA LEU A 723 -9.83 -21.97 -48.59
C LEU A 723 -10.34 -22.17 -46.95
N PHE A 724 -11.07 -21.27 -46.06
CA PHE A 724 -11.40 -21.21 -44.44
C PHE A 724 -12.61 -20.31 -43.60
N VAL A 725 -13.03 -20.36 -42.18
CA VAL A 725 -13.72 -19.32 -41.07
C VAL A 725 -14.76 -19.60 -39.71
N LEU A 726 -15.08 -18.73 -38.58
CA LEU A 726 -16.25 -18.53 -37.47
C LEU A 726 -16.40 -19.05 -35.92
N THR A 727 -15.56 -18.79 -34.88
CA THR A 727 -15.48 -19.72 -33.67
C THR A 727 -15.45 -19.29 -32.17
N ALA A 728 -15.30 -18.02 -31.75
CA ALA A 728 -14.90 -17.66 -30.36
C ALA A 728 -15.81 -18.12 -29.19
N VAL A 729 -17.10 -18.37 -29.43
CA VAL A 729 -18.08 -18.77 -28.39
C VAL A 729 -18.33 -20.30 -28.36
N ALA A 730 -17.89 -21.04 -29.39
CA ALA A 730 -18.31 -22.43 -29.60
C ALA A 730 -17.48 -23.49 -28.84
N ALA A 731 -16.23 -23.21 -28.49
CA ALA A 731 -15.30 -24.18 -27.91
C ALA A 731 -15.19 -24.13 -26.38
N ALA A 732 -15.46 -22.96 -25.77
CA ALA A 732 -15.35 -22.73 -24.32
C ALA A 732 -16.25 -23.68 -23.47
N LEU A 733 -17.30 -24.25 -24.07
CA LEU A 733 -18.23 -25.19 -23.43
C LEU A 733 -18.10 -26.64 -23.93
N LEU A 734 -17.19 -26.92 -24.87
CA LEU A 734 -17.01 -28.26 -25.47
C LEU A 734 -15.71 -28.97 -25.06
N GLY A 735 -14.69 -28.23 -24.62
CA GLY A 735 -13.40 -28.80 -24.17
C GLY A 735 -13.44 -29.44 -22.78
N LEU A 736 -14.27 -28.94 -21.87
CA LEU A 736 -14.40 -29.44 -20.49
C LEU A 736 -14.93 -30.90 -20.44
N LEU A 737 -15.43 -31.43 -21.56
CA LEU A 737 -15.88 -32.81 -21.74
C LEU A 737 -14.77 -33.81 -22.13
N VAL A 738 -13.50 -33.39 -22.20
CA VAL A 738 -12.33 -34.29 -22.32
C VAL A 738 -11.55 -34.42 -20.99
N TYR A 739 -12.07 -33.79 -19.93
CA TYR A 739 -11.98 -34.30 -18.57
C TYR A 739 -12.20 -35.84 -18.54
N THR A 740 -11.47 -36.58 -17.70
CA THR A 740 -11.46 -38.07 -17.60
C THR A 740 -10.87 -38.85 -18.81
N GLY A 741 -10.14 -38.18 -19.72
CA GLY A 741 -9.86 -38.60 -21.09
C GLY A 741 -8.99 -39.85 -21.40
N ARG A 742 -7.73 -39.98 -20.93
CA ARG A 742 -6.87 -41.22 -20.93
C ARG A 742 -5.37 -40.98 -20.65
N LYS A 743 -4.89 -41.60 -19.57
CA LYS A 743 -3.56 -42.23 -19.36
C LYS A 743 -2.40 -41.88 -20.31
N LYS A 744 -1.30 -41.41 -19.73
CA LYS A 744 -0.21 -42.34 -19.38
C LYS A 744 0.50 -41.94 -18.09
#